data_AF-W8CTV8-F1
#
_entry.id   AF-W8CTV8-F1
#
_cell.length_a   1.000
_cell.length_b   1.000
_cell.length_c   1.000
_cell.angle_alpha   90.00
_cell.angle_beta   90.00
_cell.angle_gamma   90.00
#
_symmetry.space_group_name_H-M   'P 1'
#
loop_
_entity.id
_entity.type
_entity.pdbx_description
1 polymer ?
#
loop_
_entity_poly.entity_id
_entity_poly.type
_entity_poly.pdbx_seq_one_letter_code
_entity_poly.pdbx_strand_id
1 'polypeptide(L)'
;MNNSRLAKELERYNLGHFIPVVDRMVDAPYFLLEDNAVGFFFVCNPSPGLYDNQQNLMTDLFKMDFPAESIMQMTLTALPDVNTSLSRWLRRRGNRMGGRDNEKADLLTVYSLDYLTKSQYDPLKVADGIKITQADKLKLRNFELWVTVRIPIKGFSPSESEAMRLDALFKDLLAKLKGLTLSPIIGDADMWLYSVDKILNPGKDSRWKYGGLESSSLMPLNKQVNIPGRKYEVGEDYFSSLTSDGDETAQRYFKHLSMTKFPEYVNFGAIYELVVDWMTGSKTIFSPFIINYCVQFPYQKKIQKEYLRYKAITDNQSKIPIVLKYLPRLADMDKDYSALTRELEDKAKLLQTYMTFIVMDNTLEKVKTAAKSLMSYYSEKKIIVADDSYICFSGVMSALPLYNDPSTFRDMDRGDVMTNTGAAHLAPIFGPWKGNSANPVIPFVTREGQLVMIDIFETSASYNVCVGATSGAGKSFAANNIILNYLCSGEHINPLYHFDDVRQILTSDKFAPPLDLNGKFNASPDGAQVFVVDIGRSYQGLAEQFEDSQFIDFGVDATFSLNPFAFMVKKYTGDENLDGIAKGEDDTNKESDLISQTIMVLNQIKLMASSSGNITDYQEAEMLRLIIEEAKSPEDNYLPSVTGFAIKCKNHSKQEIKDIGVQLGPWCEDGIYGRRFTTSLPPIDFDSRFIVLELEELKPTPHLQWVVLMSIIQAAQHAMFIKKDGRRRLFILDEAWEYIGESNGDDAAVNFFTKFLEAAWRRFRKTNCAGICITQSFEDFYKSPIGIAIANNSPWKFIMKQSPEAIDSMEKNKYISASSAEYERMKLIRTEKFVFSEIMIRFENVQQIVRLYVDRKMELCFTTDPADRRKIWDLISDGYTYAEAIDRVYEEELIQLGVKTRQVA
;
A
#
# COMPACT_ATOMS: atom_id res chain seq x y z
N MET A 1 -20.00 -31.76 24.50
CA MET A 1 -20.39 -33.03 23.83
C MET A 1 -19.18 -33.97 23.77
N ASN A 2 -19.37 -35.29 23.70
CA ASN A 2 -18.27 -36.27 23.66
C ASN A 2 -17.80 -36.51 22.20
N ASN A 3 -16.49 -36.39 21.91
CA ASN A 3 -15.91 -36.48 20.55
C ASN A 3 -16.31 -37.77 19.81
N SER A 4 -16.44 -38.90 20.51
CA SER A 4 -16.85 -40.17 19.88
C SER A 4 -18.28 -40.15 19.33
N ARG A 5 -19.15 -39.28 19.86
CA ARG A 5 -20.51 -39.07 19.36
C ARG A 5 -20.53 -38.08 18.20
N LEU A 6 -19.82 -36.96 18.31
CA LEU A 6 -19.70 -35.97 17.23
C LEU A 6 -19.01 -36.55 15.98
N ALA A 7 -17.94 -37.33 16.16
CA ALA A 7 -17.28 -38.03 15.05
C ALA A 7 -18.24 -39.02 14.36
N LYS A 8 -19.01 -39.80 15.13
CA LYS A 8 -20.06 -40.68 14.60
C LYS A 8 -21.22 -39.92 13.94
N GLU A 9 -21.52 -38.71 14.40
CA GLU A 9 -22.52 -37.84 13.78
C GLU A 9 -21.99 -37.25 12.47
N LEU A 10 -20.71 -36.87 12.38
CA LEU A 10 -20.05 -36.44 11.13
C LEU A 10 -19.88 -37.59 10.12
N GLU A 11 -19.79 -38.85 10.58
CA GLU A 11 -19.87 -40.03 9.70
C GLU A 11 -21.28 -40.23 9.10
N ARG A 12 -22.32 -39.70 9.75
CA ARG A 12 -23.73 -39.87 9.37
C ARG A 12 -24.33 -38.66 8.67
N TYR A 13 -23.87 -37.47 9.01
CA TYR A 13 -24.40 -36.18 8.58
C TYR A 13 -23.29 -35.33 8.00
N ASN A 14 -23.59 -34.66 6.89
CA ASN A 14 -22.68 -33.69 6.28
C ASN A 14 -22.49 -32.48 7.20
N LEU A 15 -21.37 -31.76 7.05
CA LEU A 15 -21.03 -30.59 7.88
C LEU A 15 -22.13 -29.52 7.87
N GLY A 16 -22.78 -29.31 6.72
CA GLY A 16 -23.90 -28.39 6.57
C GLY A 16 -25.08 -28.66 7.51
N HIS A 17 -25.24 -29.88 8.05
CA HIS A 17 -26.28 -30.19 9.04
C HIS A 17 -26.10 -29.43 10.36
N PHE A 18 -24.87 -29.04 10.69
CA PHE A 18 -24.57 -28.31 11.92
C PHE A 18 -24.71 -26.79 11.74
N ILE A 19 -24.74 -26.30 10.50
CA ILE A 19 -24.76 -24.86 10.20
C ILE A 19 -26.21 -24.38 10.10
N PRO A 20 -26.65 -23.42 10.93
CA PRO A 20 -28.07 -23.04 11.02
C PRO A 20 -28.54 -22.11 9.90
N VAL A 21 -27.66 -21.68 8.97
CA VAL A 21 -27.95 -20.66 7.95
C VAL A 21 -28.70 -21.28 6.77
N VAL A 22 -29.98 -20.94 6.62
CA VAL A 22 -30.84 -21.50 5.57
C VAL A 22 -30.68 -20.74 4.27
N ASP A 23 -30.97 -19.45 4.27
CA ASP A 23 -30.89 -18.60 3.08
C ASP A 23 -30.93 -17.10 3.46
N ARG A 24 -30.68 -16.22 2.49
CA ARG A 24 -30.90 -14.78 2.61
C ARG A 24 -32.28 -14.39 2.08
N MET A 25 -32.96 -13.49 2.78
CA MET A 25 -34.23 -12.93 2.32
C MET A 25 -34.05 -12.08 1.05
N VAL A 26 -35.01 -12.14 0.13
CA VAL A 26 -34.96 -11.39 -1.15
C VAL A 26 -35.21 -9.90 -0.94
N ASP A 27 -36.26 -9.55 -0.18
CA ASP A 27 -36.71 -8.17 0.02
C ASP A 27 -36.06 -7.48 1.24
N ALA A 28 -35.19 -8.20 1.96
CA ALA A 28 -34.60 -7.73 3.21
C ALA A 28 -33.14 -8.17 3.33
N PRO A 29 -32.24 -7.38 3.95
CA PRO A 29 -30.82 -7.68 4.03
C PRO A 29 -30.48 -8.74 5.09
N TYR A 30 -31.40 -9.64 5.42
CA TYR A 30 -31.31 -10.57 6.55
C TYR A 30 -31.19 -12.02 6.12
N PHE A 31 -30.52 -12.82 6.94
CA PHE A 31 -30.43 -14.26 6.79
C PHE A 31 -31.48 -14.95 7.67
N LEU A 32 -32.11 -15.99 7.14
CA LEU A 32 -33.02 -16.88 7.86
C LEU A 32 -32.22 -18.04 8.47
N LEU A 33 -32.50 -18.33 9.74
CA LEU A 33 -31.84 -19.39 10.51
C LEU A 33 -32.86 -20.45 10.96
N GLU A 34 -32.45 -21.72 11.08
CA GLU A 34 -33.35 -22.86 11.35
C GLU A 34 -34.15 -22.74 12.68
N ASP A 35 -33.62 -22.07 13.71
CA ASP A 35 -34.25 -21.99 15.05
C ASP A 35 -35.11 -20.75 15.29
N ASN A 36 -35.90 -20.31 14.29
CA ASN A 36 -36.68 -19.06 14.37
C ASN A 36 -35.79 -17.86 14.78
N ALA A 37 -34.71 -17.65 14.02
CA ALA A 37 -33.81 -16.52 14.24
C ALA A 37 -33.44 -15.86 12.92
N VAL A 38 -33.07 -14.59 13.00
CA VAL A 38 -32.65 -13.77 11.88
C VAL A 38 -31.20 -13.32 12.08
N GLY A 39 -30.42 -13.33 11.01
CA GLY A 39 -29.00 -13.00 11.00
C GLY A 39 -28.69 -11.72 10.23
N PHE A 40 -27.87 -10.85 10.81
CA PHE A 40 -27.20 -9.75 10.11
C PHE A 40 -25.74 -10.14 9.87
N PHE A 41 -25.23 -9.90 8.66
CA PHE A 41 -23.83 -10.19 8.33
C PHE A 41 -23.19 -8.99 7.62
N PHE A 42 -22.09 -8.51 8.18
CA PHE A 42 -21.27 -7.45 7.61
C PHE A 42 -19.82 -7.92 7.50
N VAL A 43 -19.19 -7.61 6.37
CA VAL A 43 -17.74 -7.74 6.20
C VAL A 43 -17.15 -6.34 6.21
N CYS A 44 -16.28 -6.09 7.17
CA CYS A 44 -15.68 -4.80 7.44
C CYS A 44 -14.17 -4.85 7.22
N ASN A 45 -13.59 -3.68 6.95
CA ASN A 45 -12.16 -3.48 7.08
C ASN A 45 -11.84 -3.10 8.53
N PRO A 46 -10.83 -3.72 9.16
CA PRO A 46 -10.37 -3.30 10.47
C PRO A 46 -9.91 -1.83 10.47
N SER A 47 -10.05 -1.15 11.61
CA SER A 47 -9.59 0.23 11.78
C SER A 47 -8.06 0.28 11.85
N PRO A 48 -7.37 1.09 11.01
CA PRO A 48 -5.91 1.17 10.96
C PRO A 48 -5.27 1.91 12.16
N GLY A 49 -6.09 2.58 12.96
CA GLY A 49 -5.63 3.34 14.11
C GLY A 49 -6.79 3.72 15.02
N LEU A 50 -6.43 4.37 16.13
CA LEU A 50 -7.36 4.88 17.12
C LEU A 50 -7.75 6.32 16.76
N TYR A 51 -9.05 6.53 16.51
CA TYR A 51 -9.61 7.85 16.22
C TYR A 51 -10.43 8.36 17.41
N ASP A 52 -10.61 9.68 17.47
CA ASP A 52 -11.43 10.32 18.49
C ASP A 52 -12.84 9.72 18.52
N ASN A 53 -13.38 9.53 19.73
CA ASN A 53 -14.71 8.99 19.99
C ASN A 53 -14.96 7.52 19.58
N GLN A 54 -14.00 6.79 19.00
CA GLN A 54 -14.23 5.36 18.66
C GLN A 54 -14.61 4.52 19.88
N GLN A 55 -13.97 4.75 21.03
CA GLN A 55 -14.30 4.07 22.28
C GLN A 55 -15.74 4.33 22.73
N ASN A 56 -16.20 5.58 22.64
CA ASN A 56 -17.56 5.97 23.01
C ASN A 56 -18.57 5.33 22.05
N LEU A 57 -18.32 5.38 20.74
CA LEU A 57 -19.16 4.76 19.73
C LEU A 57 -19.26 3.23 19.92
N MET A 58 -18.15 2.58 20.28
CA MET A 58 -18.12 1.14 20.55
C MET A 58 -18.91 0.79 21.82
N THR A 59 -18.77 1.60 22.86
CA THR A 59 -19.54 1.47 24.11
C THR A 59 -21.05 1.65 23.86
N ASP A 60 -21.43 2.59 23.00
CA ASP A 60 -22.81 2.83 22.60
C ASP A 60 -23.38 1.74 21.70
N LEU A 61 -22.55 1.11 20.85
CA LEU A 61 -22.95 -0.02 20.02
C LEU A 61 -23.39 -1.20 20.91
N PHE A 62 -22.62 -1.53 21.93
CA PHE A 62 -22.99 -2.56 22.90
C PHE A 62 -24.12 -2.14 23.85
N LYS A 63 -24.53 -0.87 23.84
CA LYS A 63 -25.68 -0.37 24.60
C LYS A 63 -27.00 -0.41 23.82
N MET A 64 -26.98 -0.73 22.52
CA MET A 64 -28.18 -0.82 21.67
C MET A 64 -29.26 -1.77 22.24
N ASP A 65 -30.52 -1.54 21.88
CA ASP A 65 -31.68 -2.28 22.37
C ASP A 65 -31.98 -3.56 21.54
N PHE A 66 -30.99 -4.46 21.51
CA PHE A 66 -31.17 -5.79 20.94
C PHE A 66 -32.19 -6.61 21.74
N PRO A 67 -33.00 -7.47 21.07
CA PRO A 67 -33.84 -8.46 21.76
C PRO A 67 -33.01 -9.36 22.68
N ALA A 68 -33.62 -9.83 23.76
CA ALA A 68 -32.94 -10.72 24.70
C ALA A 68 -32.52 -12.03 24.02
N GLU A 69 -31.38 -12.59 24.43
CA GLU A 69 -30.73 -13.75 23.83
C GLU A 69 -30.18 -13.51 22.41
N SER A 70 -30.11 -12.25 21.95
CA SER A 70 -29.34 -11.93 20.74
C SER A 70 -27.85 -12.17 20.99
N ILE A 71 -27.14 -12.57 19.94
CA ILE A 71 -25.68 -12.77 19.97
C ILE A 71 -25.06 -11.91 18.89
N MET A 72 -24.06 -11.12 19.26
CA MET A 72 -23.20 -10.41 18.33
C MET A 72 -21.81 -11.04 18.35
N GLN A 73 -21.25 -11.27 17.18
CA GLN A 73 -19.89 -11.76 17.03
C GLN A 73 -19.08 -10.75 16.22
N MET A 74 -17.89 -10.46 16.73
CA MET A 74 -16.86 -9.68 16.05
C MET A 74 -15.67 -10.60 15.82
N THR A 75 -15.50 -11.02 14.57
CA THR A 75 -14.54 -12.05 14.18
C THR A 75 -13.47 -11.41 13.31
N LEU A 76 -12.27 -11.19 13.87
CA LEU A 76 -11.12 -10.71 13.11
C LEU A 76 -10.42 -11.92 12.49
N THR A 77 -10.34 -11.94 11.17
CA THR A 77 -9.73 -13.03 10.40
C THR A 77 -8.51 -12.53 9.66
N ALA A 78 -7.48 -13.37 9.54
CA ALA A 78 -6.33 -13.10 8.69
C ALA A 78 -6.06 -14.33 7.81
N LEU A 79 -6.61 -14.31 6.59
CA LEU A 79 -6.68 -15.45 5.69
C LEU A 79 -5.87 -15.20 4.40
N PRO A 80 -5.36 -16.25 3.72
CA PRO A 80 -4.60 -16.12 2.47
C PRO A 80 -5.52 -15.83 1.26
N ASP A 81 -6.30 -14.75 1.32
CA ASP A 81 -7.20 -14.29 0.25
C ASP A 81 -6.79 -12.89 -0.21
N VAL A 82 -6.03 -12.80 -1.29
CA VAL A 82 -5.63 -11.51 -1.90
C VAL A 82 -6.29 -11.27 -3.27
N ASN A 83 -7.30 -12.08 -3.60
CA ASN A 83 -7.87 -12.15 -4.96
C ASN A 83 -8.40 -10.80 -5.42
N THR A 84 -9.23 -10.17 -4.59
CA THR A 84 -9.82 -8.85 -4.89
C THR A 84 -8.76 -7.76 -5.00
N SER A 85 -7.75 -7.79 -4.13
CA SER A 85 -6.68 -6.79 -4.10
C SER A 85 -5.80 -6.85 -5.34
N LEU A 86 -5.37 -8.04 -5.75
CA LEU A 86 -4.54 -8.23 -6.95
C LEU A 86 -5.33 -7.96 -8.23
N SER A 87 -6.58 -8.41 -8.31
CA SER A 87 -7.46 -8.14 -9.46
C SER A 87 -7.67 -6.64 -9.65
N ARG A 88 -7.85 -5.88 -8.56
CA ARG A 88 -7.96 -4.41 -8.61
C ARG A 88 -6.67 -3.72 -9.02
N TRP A 89 -5.52 -4.20 -8.57
CA TRP A 89 -4.21 -3.68 -8.94
C TRP A 89 -3.91 -3.81 -10.44
N LEU A 90 -4.36 -4.91 -11.05
CA LEU A 90 -4.19 -5.16 -12.49
C LEU A 90 -5.10 -4.29 -13.38
N ARG A 91 -6.15 -3.66 -12.85
CA ARG A 91 -7.07 -2.83 -13.65
C ARG A 91 -6.38 -1.64 -14.33
N ARG A 92 -5.26 -1.18 -13.76
CA ARG A 92 -4.45 -0.07 -14.29
C ARG A 92 -3.37 -0.52 -15.27
N ARG A 93 -3.21 -1.83 -15.53
CA ARG A 93 -2.10 -2.43 -16.28
C ARG A 93 -2.59 -3.14 -17.55
N GLY A 94 -1.67 -3.59 -18.40
CA GLY A 94 -1.96 -4.20 -19.69
C GLY A 94 -2.02 -3.15 -20.80
N ASN A 95 -1.13 -3.28 -21.78
CA ASN A 95 -1.06 -2.42 -22.98
C ASN A 95 -0.96 -0.91 -22.66
N ARG A 96 0.03 -0.51 -21.85
CA ARG A 96 0.23 0.87 -21.34
C ARG A 96 1.42 1.60 -21.96
N MET A 97 2.30 0.87 -22.63
CA MET A 97 3.49 1.39 -23.32
C MET A 97 3.39 1.09 -24.82
N GLY A 98 4.28 1.65 -25.63
CA GLY A 98 4.36 1.38 -27.06
C GLY A 98 5.46 0.36 -27.39
N GLY A 99 5.33 -0.36 -28.50
CA GLY A 99 6.39 -1.23 -29.01
C GLY A 99 6.81 -2.35 -28.04
N ARG A 100 8.11 -2.69 -28.05
CA ARG A 100 8.69 -3.75 -27.20
C ARG A 100 8.64 -3.45 -25.71
N ASP A 101 8.59 -2.17 -25.34
CA ASP A 101 8.46 -1.77 -23.95
C ASP A 101 7.13 -2.22 -23.36
N ASN A 102 6.09 -2.36 -24.18
CA ASN A 102 4.83 -2.90 -23.71
C ASN A 102 4.93 -4.37 -23.32
N GLU A 103 5.50 -5.19 -24.20
CA GLU A 103 5.72 -6.61 -23.93
C GLU A 103 6.51 -6.79 -22.64
N LYS A 104 7.56 -5.97 -22.46
CA LYS A 104 8.39 -6.01 -21.25
C LYS A 104 7.64 -5.55 -19.99
N ALA A 105 6.91 -4.45 -20.05
CA ALA A 105 6.13 -3.94 -18.92
C ALA A 105 5.05 -4.94 -18.47
N ASP A 106 4.39 -5.59 -19.42
CA ASP A 106 3.38 -6.61 -19.17
C ASP A 106 4.01 -7.89 -18.59
N LEU A 107 5.19 -8.32 -19.07
CA LEU A 107 5.96 -9.42 -18.47
C LEU A 107 6.41 -9.13 -17.02
N LEU A 108 6.93 -7.92 -16.75
CA LEU A 108 7.31 -7.52 -15.39
C LEU A 108 6.08 -7.50 -14.45
N THR A 109 4.92 -7.10 -14.97
CA THR A 109 3.65 -7.18 -14.24
C THR A 109 3.30 -8.62 -13.89
N VAL A 110 3.43 -9.55 -14.85
CA VAL A 110 3.19 -10.99 -14.61
C VAL A 110 4.14 -11.56 -13.56
N TYR A 111 5.43 -11.21 -13.59
CA TYR A 111 6.38 -11.68 -12.57
C TYR A 111 6.04 -11.17 -11.16
N SER A 112 5.66 -9.90 -11.04
CA SER A 112 5.16 -9.35 -9.76
C SER A 112 3.91 -10.07 -9.28
N LEU A 113 2.97 -10.35 -10.19
CA LEU A 113 1.74 -11.06 -9.87
C LEU A 113 2.02 -12.49 -9.39
N ASP A 114 2.91 -13.21 -10.08
CA ASP A 114 3.29 -14.59 -9.74
C ASP A 114 3.97 -14.64 -8.37
N TYR A 115 4.86 -13.69 -8.09
CA TYR A 115 5.49 -13.53 -6.79
C TYR A 115 4.46 -13.32 -5.68
N LEU A 116 3.58 -12.32 -5.81
CA LEU A 116 2.54 -12.04 -4.81
C LEU A 116 1.54 -13.19 -4.65
N THR A 117 1.21 -13.89 -5.74
CA THR A 117 0.27 -15.02 -5.69
C THR A 117 0.87 -16.21 -4.96
N LYS A 118 2.15 -16.51 -5.23
CA LYS A 118 2.91 -17.55 -4.53
C LYS A 118 3.05 -17.25 -3.04
N SER A 119 3.30 -15.99 -2.68
CA SER A 119 3.50 -15.56 -1.29
C SER A 119 2.27 -15.69 -0.39
N GLN A 120 1.09 -16.07 -0.91
CA GLN A 120 -0.06 -16.48 -0.10
C GLN A 120 0.19 -17.78 0.67
N TYR A 121 1.00 -18.68 0.08
CA TYR A 121 1.25 -20.02 0.60
C TYR A 121 2.69 -20.18 1.08
N ASP A 122 3.63 -19.54 0.39
CA ASP A 122 5.05 -19.57 0.70
C ASP A 122 5.49 -18.27 1.40
N PRO A 123 6.53 -18.31 2.25
CA PRO A 123 7.09 -17.09 2.82
C PRO A 123 7.54 -16.09 1.75
N LEU A 124 7.39 -14.78 2.03
CA LEU A 124 7.74 -13.68 1.12
C LEU A 124 9.22 -13.71 0.69
N LYS A 125 10.12 -14.08 1.61
CA LYS A 125 11.55 -14.29 1.32
C LYS A 125 12.04 -15.54 2.05
N VAL A 126 12.68 -16.43 1.31
CA VAL A 126 13.25 -17.68 1.83
C VAL A 126 14.75 -17.53 1.96
N ALA A 127 15.33 -18.14 3.00
CA ALA A 127 16.77 -18.20 3.17
C ALA A 127 17.37 -19.09 2.08
N ASP A 128 18.34 -18.56 1.36
CA ASP A 128 19.08 -19.25 0.32
C ASP A 128 20.42 -19.82 0.84
N GLY A 129 20.82 -19.45 2.06
CA GLY A 129 22.07 -19.88 2.68
C GLY A 129 23.33 -19.23 2.10
N ILE A 130 23.19 -18.32 1.12
CA ILE A 130 24.29 -17.62 0.43
C ILE A 130 24.23 -16.11 0.70
N LYS A 131 23.11 -15.46 0.38
CA LYS A 131 22.88 -14.01 0.59
C LYS A 131 21.89 -13.73 1.72
N ILE A 132 20.91 -14.61 1.91
CA ILE A 132 19.88 -14.51 2.94
C ILE A 132 20.14 -15.58 4.00
N THR A 133 20.65 -15.14 5.15
CA THR A 133 20.99 -16.02 6.28
C THR A 133 19.77 -16.35 7.16
N GLN A 134 18.77 -15.48 7.20
CA GLN A 134 17.50 -15.70 7.89
C GLN A 134 16.32 -15.34 6.98
N ALA A 135 15.39 -16.28 6.81
CA ALA A 135 14.16 -16.09 6.07
C ALA A 135 13.15 -15.27 6.89
N ASP A 136 12.38 -14.41 6.22
CA ASP A 136 11.17 -13.86 6.82
C ASP A 136 10.02 -14.84 6.60
N LYS A 137 9.50 -15.41 7.69
CA LYS A 137 8.43 -16.42 7.68
C LYS A 137 7.06 -15.83 7.33
N LEU A 138 6.97 -14.51 7.14
CA LEU A 138 5.75 -13.81 6.82
C LEU A 138 5.17 -14.25 5.47
N LYS A 139 3.86 -14.49 5.44
CA LYS A 139 3.09 -14.80 4.24
C LYS A 139 2.06 -13.70 4.00
N LEU A 140 1.65 -13.55 2.75
CA LEU A 140 0.60 -12.62 2.38
C LEU A 140 -0.76 -13.11 2.84
N ARG A 141 -1.55 -12.17 3.35
CA ARG A 141 -2.89 -12.39 3.85
C ARG A 141 -3.73 -11.12 3.78
N ASN A 142 -5.01 -11.29 4.02
CA ASN A 142 -5.99 -10.23 4.08
C ASN A 142 -6.72 -10.30 5.42
N PHE A 143 -6.75 -9.17 6.11
CA PHE A 143 -7.40 -8.96 7.38
C PHE A 143 -8.83 -8.51 7.16
N GLU A 144 -9.81 -9.25 7.65
CA GLU A 144 -11.22 -8.87 7.57
C GLU A 144 -11.84 -8.94 8.96
N LEU A 145 -12.68 -7.96 9.29
CA LEU A 145 -13.50 -7.99 10.49
C LEU A 145 -14.92 -8.36 10.08
N TRP A 146 -15.37 -9.55 10.47
CA TRP A 146 -16.75 -9.96 10.24
C TRP A 146 -17.58 -9.61 11.47
N VAL A 147 -18.65 -8.84 11.25
CA VAL A 147 -19.62 -8.51 12.31
C VAL A 147 -20.91 -9.24 11.99
N THR A 148 -21.29 -10.16 12.86
CA THR A 148 -22.57 -10.86 12.75
C THR A 148 -23.45 -10.61 13.95
N VAL A 149 -24.75 -10.56 13.72
CA VAL A 149 -25.74 -10.48 14.79
C VAL A 149 -26.84 -11.50 14.54
N ARG A 150 -27.02 -12.43 15.47
CA ARG A 150 -28.15 -13.35 15.51
C ARG A 150 -29.22 -12.81 16.46
N ILE A 151 -30.45 -12.68 15.96
CA ILE A 151 -31.59 -12.14 16.70
C ILE A 151 -32.71 -13.18 16.72
N PRO A 152 -33.20 -13.61 17.90
CA PRO A 152 -34.31 -14.54 17.98
C PRO A 152 -35.63 -13.87 17.59
N ILE A 153 -36.48 -14.60 16.85
CA ILE A 153 -37.83 -14.19 16.44
C ILE A 153 -38.87 -15.25 16.87
N LYS A 154 -40.16 -14.90 16.83
CA LYS A 154 -41.23 -15.78 17.34
C LYS A 154 -41.60 -16.92 16.39
N GLY A 155 -41.44 -16.73 15.09
CA GLY A 155 -41.77 -17.70 14.05
C GLY A 155 -40.63 -17.85 13.05
N PHE A 156 -40.85 -18.59 11.96
CA PHE A 156 -39.81 -18.81 10.95
C PHE A 156 -39.47 -17.53 10.17
N SER A 157 -40.46 -16.68 9.93
CA SER A 157 -40.30 -15.35 9.32
C SER A 157 -40.71 -14.26 10.32
N PRO A 158 -40.09 -13.07 10.28
CA PRO A 158 -40.47 -11.96 11.14
C PRO A 158 -41.89 -11.47 10.83
N SER A 159 -42.66 -11.11 11.86
CA SER A 159 -43.91 -10.36 11.69
C SER A 159 -43.65 -8.94 11.20
N GLU A 160 -44.64 -8.24 10.64
CA GLU A 160 -44.47 -6.84 10.16
C GLU A 160 -43.87 -5.92 11.23
N SER A 161 -44.34 -6.04 12.47
CA SER A 161 -43.82 -5.26 13.60
C SER A 161 -42.37 -5.61 13.96
N GLU A 162 -41.99 -6.88 13.85
CA GLU A 162 -40.61 -7.33 14.07
C GLU A 162 -39.71 -6.87 12.92
N ALA A 163 -40.18 -6.95 11.67
CA ALA A 163 -39.48 -6.47 10.49
C ALA A 163 -39.15 -4.98 10.61
N MET A 164 -40.12 -4.12 10.97
CA MET A 164 -39.88 -2.69 11.20
C MET A 164 -38.80 -2.43 12.27
N ARG A 165 -38.78 -3.24 13.34
CA ARG A 165 -37.77 -3.13 14.40
C ARG A 165 -36.40 -3.62 13.93
N LEU A 166 -36.35 -4.71 13.16
CA LEU A 166 -35.12 -5.24 12.58
C LEU A 166 -34.51 -4.23 11.61
N ASP A 167 -35.32 -3.58 10.76
CA ASP A 167 -34.89 -2.53 9.83
C ASP A 167 -34.26 -1.33 10.55
N ALA A 168 -34.87 -0.89 11.66
CA ALA A 168 -34.29 0.16 12.49
C ALA A 168 -32.95 -0.26 13.10
N LEU A 169 -32.89 -1.45 13.71
CA LEU A 169 -31.66 -1.98 14.31
C LEU A 169 -30.54 -2.15 13.28
N PHE A 170 -30.86 -2.65 12.08
CA PHE A 170 -29.90 -2.85 11.00
C PHE A 170 -29.32 -1.51 10.51
N LYS A 171 -30.17 -0.50 10.27
CA LYS A 171 -29.73 0.83 9.85
C LYS A 171 -28.86 1.50 10.91
N ASP A 172 -29.26 1.41 12.19
CA ASP A 172 -28.50 1.98 13.30
C ASP A 172 -27.14 1.28 13.47
N LEU A 173 -27.10 -0.05 13.39
CA LEU A 173 -25.86 -0.81 13.46
C LEU A 173 -24.94 -0.45 12.29
N LEU A 174 -25.46 -0.40 11.06
CA LEU A 174 -24.68 0.00 9.88
C LEU A 174 -24.11 1.41 10.04
N ALA A 175 -24.89 2.35 10.55
CA ALA A 175 -24.44 3.73 10.81
C ALA A 175 -23.32 3.77 11.85
N LYS A 176 -23.43 3.00 12.94
CA LYS A 176 -22.39 2.90 13.97
C LYS A 176 -21.11 2.24 13.45
N LEU A 177 -21.22 1.16 12.66
CA LEU A 177 -20.06 0.52 12.03
C LEU A 177 -19.35 1.47 11.05
N LYS A 178 -20.08 2.30 10.30
CA LYS A 178 -19.50 3.38 9.49
C LYS A 178 -18.81 4.44 10.34
N GLY A 179 -19.44 4.86 11.44
CA GLY A 179 -18.87 5.82 12.40
C GLY A 179 -17.59 5.32 13.08
N LEU A 180 -17.46 4.01 13.29
CA LEU A 180 -16.25 3.34 13.76
C LEU A 180 -15.15 3.23 12.70
N THR A 181 -15.34 3.83 11.52
CA THR A 181 -14.41 3.79 10.37
C THR A 181 -14.12 2.38 9.85
N LEU A 182 -15.05 1.44 10.01
CA LEU A 182 -14.88 0.04 9.63
C LEU A 182 -15.26 -0.29 8.18
N SER A 183 -15.77 0.69 7.42
CA SER A 183 -16.18 0.53 6.01
C SER A 183 -17.03 -0.73 5.74
N PRO A 184 -18.19 -0.90 6.42
CA PRO A 184 -18.98 -2.13 6.37
C PRO A 184 -19.59 -2.39 4.99
N ILE A 185 -19.41 -3.61 4.48
CA ILE A 185 -20.10 -4.17 3.32
C ILE A 185 -21.20 -5.11 3.85
N ILE A 186 -22.42 -4.95 3.36
CA ILE A 186 -23.55 -5.82 3.71
C ILE A 186 -23.35 -7.15 2.99
N GLY A 187 -23.24 -8.24 3.74
CA GLY A 187 -23.04 -9.57 3.17
C GLY A 187 -24.29 -10.10 2.50
N ASP A 188 -24.11 -10.67 1.30
CA ASP A 188 -25.10 -11.47 0.60
C ASP A 188 -24.84 -12.98 0.76
N ALA A 189 -25.69 -13.80 0.15
CA ALA A 189 -25.59 -15.26 0.21
C ALA A 189 -24.23 -15.77 -0.33
N ASP A 190 -23.80 -15.17 -1.43
CA ASP A 190 -22.53 -15.43 -2.11
C ASP A 190 -21.34 -15.08 -1.22
N MET A 191 -21.35 -13.89 -0.61
CA MET A 191 -20.30 -13.44 0.32
C MET A 191 -20.26 -14.27 1.59
N TRP A 192 -21.41 -14.70 2.11
CA TRP A 192 -21.46 -15.59 3.27
C TRP A 192 -20.82 -16.95 2.95
N LEU A 193 -21.21 -17.56 1.83
CA LEU A 193 -20.66 -18.84 1.41
C LEU A 193 -19.16 -18.72 1.09
N TYR A 194 -18.74 -17.63 0.45
CA TYR A 194 -17.34 -17.27 0.20
C TYR A 194 -16.54 -17.20 1.50
N SER A 195 -17.04 -16.49 2.53
CA SER A 195 -16.37 -16.37 3.83
C SER A 195 -16.22 -17.71 4.55
N VAL A 196 -17.26 -18.55 4.55
CA VAL A 196 -17.23 -19.88 5.17
C VAL A 196 -16.24 -20.81 4.46
N ASP A 197 -16.23 -20.78 3.13
CA ASP A 197 -15.35 -21.61 2.30
C ASP A 197 -13.87 -21.28 2.48
N LYS A 198 -13.50 -19.99 2.62
CA LYS A 198 -12.09 -19.59 2.89
C LYS A 198 -11.51 -20.30 4.12
N ILE A 199 -12.36 -20.54 5.12
CA ILE A 199 -11.97 -21.18 6.38
C ILE A 199 -11.93 -22.70 6.18
N LEU A 200 -13.04 -23.30 5.77
CA LEU A 200 -13.25 -24.74 5.82
C LEU A 200 -12.69 -25.49 4.61
N ASN A 201 -12.58 -24.83 3.46
CA ASN A 201 -12.32 -25.45 2.17
C ASN A 201 -11.09 -24.80 1.49
N PRO A 202 -9.89 -24.83 2.09
CA PRO A 202 -8.71 -24.22 1.47
C PRO A 202 -8.21 -25.01 0.27
N GLY A 203 -7.36 -24.41 -0.55
CA GLY A 203 -6.69 -25.11 -1.65
C GLY A 203 -6.37 -24.15 -2.78
N LYS A 204 -5.31 -24.47 -3.54
CA LYS A 204 -4.98 -23.73 -4.77
C LYS A 204 -6.10 -23.80 -5.80
N ASP A 205 -6.76 -24.95 -5.92
CA ASP A 205 -7.85 -25.18 -6.87
C ASP A 205 -9.24 -25.15 -6.22
N SER A 206 -9.38 -24.40 -5.11
CA SER A 206 -10.66 -24.28 -4.41
C SER A 206 -11.65 -23.40 -5.18
N ARG A 207 -12.95 -23.68 -5.08
CA ARG A 207 -14.00 -22.93 -5.84
C ARG A 207 -14.05 -21.44 -5.51
N TRP A 208 -13.67 -21.03 -4.31
CA TRP A 208 -13.59 -19.63 -3.93
C TRP A 208 -12.32 -18.95 -4.47
N LYS A 209 -11.31 -19.70 -4.95
CA LYS A 209 -10.05 -19.11 -5.41
C LYS A 209 -10.25 -18.14 -6.57
N TYR A 210 -11.18 -18.41 -7.48
CA TYR A 210 -11.48 -17.54 -8.61
C TYR A 210 -12.30 -16.28 -8.22
N GLY A 211 -12.72 -16.16 -6.95
CA GLY A 211 -13.67 -15.13 -6.52
C GLY A 211 -15.06 -15.34 -7.13
N GLY A 212 -16.00 -14.45 -6.81
CA GLY A 212 -17.33 -14.44 -7.44
C GLY A 212 -18.15 -15.72 -7.25
N LEU A 213 -18.05 -16.33 -6.08
CA LEU A 213 -18.73 -17.58 -5.77
C LEU A 213 -20.26 -17.38 -5.77
N GLU A 214 -20.96 -17.99 -6.72
CA GLU A 214 -22.42 -17.90 -6.82
C GLU A 214 -23.11 -19.00 -6.01
N SER A 215 -23.99 -18.60 -5.11
CA SER A 215 -24.86 -19.51 -4.37
C SER A 215 -25.99 -20.04 -5.25
N SER A 216 -26.29 -21.33 -5.12
CA SER A 216 -27.37 -21.99 -5.86
C SER A 216 -28.73 -21.71 -5.22
N SER A 217 -29.70 -21.26 -5.99
CA SER A 217 -31.10 -21.11 -5.55
C SER A 217 -31.84 -22.44 -5.38
N LEU A 218 -31.26 -23.56 -5.82
CA LEU A 218 -31.88 -24.89 -5.77
C LEU A 218 -31.68 -25.59 -4.41
N MET A 219 -30.84 -25.04 -3.53
CA MET A 219 -30.46 -25.69 -2.29
C MET A 219 -30.23 -24.67 -1.16
N PRO A 220 -30.62 -24.96 0.10
CA PRO A 220 -30.25 -24.13 1.25
C PRO A 220 -28.74 -23.90 1.38
N LEU A 221 -28.34 -22.71 1.82
CA LEU A 221 -26.94 -22.28 1.91
C LEU A 221 -26.09 -23.19 2.79
N ASN A 222 -26.60 -23.61 3.96
CA ASN A 222 -25.88 -24.54 4.83
C ASN A 222 -25.46 -25.83 4.14
N LYS A 223 -26.29 -26.37 3.23
CA LYS A 223 -25.97 -27.60 2.51
C LYS A 223 -24.94 -27.39 1.41
N GLN A 224 -24.81 -26.19 0.87
CA GLN A 224 -23.84 -25.82 -0.17
C GLN A 224 -22.40 -25.73 0.33
N VAL A 225 -22.18 -25.66 1.65
CA VAL A 225 -20.84 -25.68 2.28
C VAL A 225 -20.13 -27.02 2.06
N ASN A 226 -20.89 -28.09 1.86
CA ASN A 226 -20.34 -29.43 1.67
C ASN A 226 -19.78 -29.59 0.25
N ILE A 227 -18.47 -29.74 0.12
CA ILE A 227 -17.80 -29.98 -1.16
C ILE A 227 -17.52 -31.48 -1.32
N PRO A 228 -17.88 -32.10 -2.47
CA PRO A 228 -17.54 -33.49 -2.75
C PRO A 228 -16.03 -33.77 -2.63
N GLY A 229 -15.67 -34.93 -2.06
CA GLY A 229 -14.26 -35.31 -1.86
C GLY A 229 -13.62 -34.76 -0.58
N ARG A 230 -14.32 -33.88 0.17
CA ARG A 230 -13.87 -33.44 1.50
C ARG A 230 -14.17 -34.47 2.57
N LYS A 231 -13.22 -34.64 3.48
CA LYS A 231 -13.36 -35.41 4.71
C LYS A 231 -13.11 -34.51 5.92
N TYR A 232 -13.98 -34.59 6.91
CA TYR A 232 -13.80 -33.87 8.18
C TYR A 232 -13.41 -34.85 9.27
N GLU A 233 -12.42 -34.48 10.09
CA GLU A 233 -11.95 -35.30 11.21
C GLU A 233 -11.90 -34.47 12.50
N VAL A 234 -12.40 -35.06 13.58
CA VAL A 234 -12.40 -34.45 14.92
C VAL A 234 -11.50 -35.29 15.80
N GLY A 235 -10.31 -34.77 16.08
CA GLY A 235 -9.37 -35.34 17.04
C GLY A 235 -9.66 -34.91 18.48
N GLU A 236 -8.87 -35.41 19.42
CA GLU A 236 -8.96 -35.01 20.83
C GLU A 236 -8.70 -33.52 21.03
N ASP A 237 -7.71 -32.98 20.32
CA ASP A 237 -7.22 -31.62 20.50
C ASP A 237 -7.20 -30.83 19.18
N TYR A 238 -7.82 -31.31 18.12
CA TYR A 238 -7.85 -30.64 16.82
C TYR A 238 -9.12 -30.96 16.01
N PHE A 239 -9.42 -30.10 15.05
CA PHE A 239 -10.38 -30.36 13.97
C PHE A 239 -9.64 -30.25 12.63
N SER A 240 -10.01 -31.02 11.61
CA SER A 240 -9.41 -30.90 10.28
C SER A 240 -10.40 -31.07 9.14
N SER A 241 -10.10 -30.39 8.03
CA SER A 241 -10.71 -30.51 6.72
C SER A 241 -9.67 -31.04 5.76
N LEU A 242 -9.89 -32.25 5.25
CA LEU A 242 -8.94 -33.03 4.46
C LEU A 242 -9.51 -33.33 3.07
N THR A 243 -8.62 -33.63 2.13
CA THR A 243 -8.96 -34.13 0.79
C THR A 243 -8.27 -35.46 0.55
N SER A 244 -8.83 -36.27 -0.35
CA SER A 244 -8.25 -37.56 -0.77
C SER A 244 -6.97 -37.42 -1.59
N ASP A 245 -6.78 -36.27 -2.23
CA ASP A 245 -5.83 -36.11 -3.33
C ASP A 245 -4.40 -35.82 -2.86
N GLY A 246 -4.19 -35.77 -1.53
CA GLY A 246 -2.87 -35.61 -0.92
C GLY A 246 -2.24 -34.22 -1.07
N ASP A 247 -2.89 -33.26 -1.75
CA ASP A 247 -2.41 -31.88 -1.82
C ASP A 247 -2.41 -31.23 -0.42
N GLU A 248 -1.21 -30.90 0.07
CA GLU A 248 -1.04 -30.21 1.36
C GLU A 248 -1.79 -28.88 1.39
N THR A 249 -1.91 -28.17 0.26
CA THR A 249 -2.57 -26.85 0.24
C THR A 249 -4.07 -26.94 0.40
N ALA A 250 -4.64 -28.09 0.04
CA ALA A 250 -6.05 -28.38 0.19
C ALA A 250 -6.42 -28.89 1.59
N GLN A 251 -5.45 -29.13 2.47
CA GLN A 251 -5.70 -29.58 3.84
C GLN A 251 -5.72 -28.40 4.83
N ARG A 252 -6.56 -28.48 5.85
CA ARG A 252 -6.56 -27.58 7.00
C ARG A 252 -6.67 -28.34 8.29
N TYR A 253 -5.82 -27.98 9.25
CA TYR A 253 -5.93 -28.37 10.64
C TYR A 253 -6.20 -27.11 11.47
N PHE A 254 -7.08 -27.25 12.45
CA PHE A 254 -7.54 -26.18 13.32
C PHE A 254 -7.17 -26.50 14.76
N LYS A 255 -6.63 -25.51 15.46
CA LYS A 255 -6.47 -25.50 16.91
C LYS A 255 -7.35 -24.40 17.48
N HIS A 256 -8.19 -24.74 18.45
CA HIS A 256 -9.04 -23.80 19.15
C HIS A 256 -8.49 -23.54 20.55
N LEU A 257 -8.37 -22.27 20.91
CA LEU A 257 -7.83 -21.83 22.18
C LEU A 257 -8.82 -20.86 22.84
N SER A 258 -8.99 -21.00 24.15
CA SER A 258 -9.86 -20.13 24.95
C SER A 258 -9.05 -19.23 25.86
N MET A 259 -9.46 -17.96 25.96
CA MET A 259 -8.93 -17.05 26.97
C MET A 259 -9.48 -17.42 28.34
N THR A 260 -8.60 -17.62 29.32
CA THR A 260 -9.00 -18.02 30.69
C THR A 260 -8.76 -16.93 31.72
N LYS A 261 -7.89 -15.96 31.43
CA LYS A 261 -7.63 -14.83 32.31
C LYS A 261 -7.38 -13.56 31.51
N PHE A 262 -8.16 -12.53 31.84
CA PHE A 262 -7.98 -11.17 31.34
C PHE A 262 -6.82 -10.45 32.05
N PRO A 263 -6.18 -9.48 31.37
CA PRO A 263 -5.27 -8.55 32.04
C PRO A 263 -6.02 -7.77 33.13
N GLU A 264 -5.30 -7.33 34.16
CA GLU A 264 -5.90 -6.47 35.21
C GLU A 264 -6.38 -5.11 34.65
N TYR A 265 -5.67 -4.58 33.66
CA TYR A 265 -6.03 -3.34 32.96
C TYR A 265 -5.88 -3.55 31.45
N VAL A 266 -6.87 -3.09 30.69
CA VAL A 266 -6.89 -3.15 29.22
C VAL A 266 -7.22 -1.76 28.70
N ASN A 267 -6.30 -1.16 27.96
CA ASN A 267 -6.56 0.07 27.23
C ASN A 267 -7.32 -0.23 25.94
N PHE A 268 -8.15 0.71 25.48
CA PHE A 268 -8.84 0.57 24.20
C PHE A 268 -7.79 0.45 23.07
N GLY A 269 -7.90 -0.62 22.27
CA GLY A 269 -6.92 -0.96 21.22
C GLY A 269 -5.80 -1.91 21.63
N ALA A 270 -5.65 -2.22 22.92
CA ALA A 270 -4.61 -3.17 23.39
C ALA A 270 -4.78 -4.59 22.80
N ILE A 271 -5.99 -4.96 22.38
CA ILE A 271 -6.27 -6.24 21.71
C ILE A 271 -5.46 -6.41 20.41
N TYR A 272 -5.10 -5.32 19.73
CA TYR A 272 -4.27 -5.40 18.52
C TYR A 272 -2.86 -5.94 18.82
N GLU A 273 -2.34 -5.73 20.04
CA GLU A 273 -1.06 -6.31 20.46
C GLU A 273 -1.07 -7.84 20.52
N LEU A 274 -2.23 -8.48 20.43
CA LEU A 274 -2.35 -9.95 20.35
C LEU A 274 -2.11 -10.47 18.93
N VAL A 275 -2.07 -9.59 17.93
CA VAL A 275 -1.78 -9.95 16.54
C VAL A 275 -0.28 -9.77 16.24
N VAL A 276 0.27 -8.67 16.72
CA VAL A 276 1.62 -8.22 16.39
C VAL A 276 2.21 -7.36 17.50
N ASP A 277 3.52 -7.47 17.68
CA ASP A 277 4.29 -6.44 18.37
C ASP A 277 4.34 -5.19 17.47
N TRP A 278 3.38 -4.29 17.64
CA TRP A 278 3.20 -3.10 16.83
C TRP A 278 4.42 -2.15 16.84
N MET A 279 5.31 -2.25 17.84
CA MET A 279 6.52 -1.43 17.93
C MET A 279 7.64 -1.93 17.01
N THR A 280 7.96 -3.23 17.03
CA THR A 280 9.11 -3.79 16.30
C THR A 280 8.75 -4.68 15.11
N GLY A 281 7.52 -5.20 15.07
CA GLY A 281 7.11 -6.23 14.12
C GLY A 281 7.92 -7.53 14.20
N SER A 282 8.61 -7.78 15.33
CA SER A 282 9.47 -8.95 15.52
C SER A 282 8.66 -10.22 15.83
N LYS A 283 7.52 -10.06 16.51
CA LYS A 283 6.59 -11.14 16.84
C LYS A 283 5.24 -10.86 16.19
N THR A 284 4.73 -11.84 15.46
CA THR A 284 3.38 -11.86 14.90
C THR A 284 2.88 -13.30 14.87
N ILE A 285 1.57 -13.48 14.75
CA ILE A 285 1.01 -14.79 14.40
C ILE A 285 1.33 -15.04 12.93
N PHE A 286 2.18 -16.02 12.60
CA PHE A 286 2.59 -16.26 11.19
C PHE A 286 1.59 -17.09 10.40
N SER A 287 0.90 -18.03 11.06
CA SER A 287 -0.11 -18.88 10.43
C SER A 287 -1.44 -18.12 10.28
N PRO A 288 -2.32 -18.51 9.34
CA PRO A 288 -3.69 -18.01 9.28
C PRO A 288 -4.41 -18.19 10.61
N PHE A 289 -5.18 -17.18 11.02
CA PHE A 289 -5.84 -17.19 12.33
C PHE A 289 -7.18 -16.48 12.32
N ILE A 290 -7.96 -16.74 13.37
CA ILE A 290 -9.22 -16.08 13.69
C ILE A 290 -9.20 -15.68 15.17
N ILE A 291 -9.55 -14.44 15.47
CA ILE A 291 -9.88 -13.97 16.82
C ILE A 291 -11.39 -13.74 16.84
N ASN A 292 -12.09 -14.56 17.61
CA ASN A 292 -13.54 -14.49 17.71
C ASN A 292 -13.93 -13.87 19.06
N TYR A 293 -14.57 -12.71 19.03
CA TYR A 293 -15.14 -12.09 20.20
C TYR A 293 -16.67 -12.20 20.15
N CYS A 294 -17.24 -12.92 21.10
CA CYS A 294 -18.67 -13.16 21.16
C CYS A 294 -19.30 -12.39 22.33
N VAL A 295 -20.41 -11.72 22.05
CA VAL A 295 -21.18 -10.93 23.02
C VAL A 295 -22.65 -11.37 22.97
N GLN A 296 -23.13 -11.97 24.05
CA GLN A 296 -24.54 -12.28 24.24
C GLN A 296 -25.22 -11.12 24.97
N PHE A 297 -26.43 -10.77 24.53
CA PHE A 297 -27.31 -9.79 25.16
C PHE A 297 -28.36 -10.49 26.04
N PRO A 298 -28.06 -10.73 27.33
CA PRO A 298 -28.94 -11.51 28.20
C PRO A 298 -30.19 -10.73 28.61
N TYR A 299 -31.16 -11.44 29.17
CA TYR A 299 -32.28 -10.83 29.91
C TYR A 299 -31.75 -9.99 31.09
N GLN A 300 -31.77 -8.67 30.93
CA GLN A 300 -31.17 -7.72 31.89
C GLN A 300 -31.67 -7.93 33.34
N LYS A 301 -32.98 -8.13 33.53
CA LYS A 301 -33.55 -8.36 34.87
C LYS A 301 -33.02 -9.64 35.54
N LYS A 302 -32.74 -10.69 34.76
CA LYS A 302 -32.25 -11.98 35.27
C LYS A 302 -30.80 -11.85 35.72
N ILE A 303 -29.94 -11.31 34.84
CA ILE A 303 -28.50 -11.19 35.13
C ILE A 303 -28.23 -10.17 36.24
N GLN A 304 -28.97 -9.06 36.31
CA GLN A 304 -28.85 -8.10 37.41
C GLN A 304 -29.23 -8.70 38.76
N LYS A 305 -30.28 -9.55 38.82
CA LYS A 305 -30.68 -10.23 40.06
C LYS A 305 -29.59 -11.19 40.54
N GLU A 306 -28.98 -11.92 39.62
CA GLU A 306 -27.88 -12.85 39.91
C GLU A 306 -26.62 -12.09 40.38
N TYR A 307 -26.26 -11.03 39.68
CA TYR A 307 -25.19 -10.11 40.05
C TYR A 307 -25.37 -9.54 41.47
N LEU A 308 -26.56 -9.00 41.79
CA LEU A 308 -26.85 -8.45 43.13
C LEU A 308 -26.74 -9.51 44.23
N ARG A 309 -27.14 -10.75 43.93
CA ARG A 309 -26.99 -11.87 44.87
C ARG A 309 -25.53 -12.15 45.18
N TYR A 310 -24.67 -12.27 44.15
CA TYR A 310 -23.25 -12.53 44.34
C TYR A 310 -22.55 -11.36 45.05
N LYS A 311 -22.84 -10.12 44.67
CA LYS A 311 -22.33 -8.92 45.36
C LYS A 311 -22.66 -8.93 46.84
N ALA A 312 -23.92 -9.19 47.22
CA ALA A 312 -24.33 -9.21 48.61
C ALA A 312 -23.61 -10.30 49.44
N ILE A 313 -23.29 -11.44 48.82
CA ILE A 313 -22.51 -12.51 49.46
C ILE A 313 -21.07 -12.04 49.67
N THR A 314 -20.44 -11.48 48.63
CA THR A 314 -19.05 -11.02 48.68
C THR A 314 -18.86 -9.86 49.68
N ASP A 315 -19.74 -8.85 49.68
CA ASP A 315 -19.69 -7.70 50.59
C ASP A 315 -19.83 -8.12 52.07
N ASN A 316 -20.72 -9.08 52.35
CA ASN A 316 -20.86 -9.61 53.72
C ASN A 316 -19.63 -10.42 54.17
N GLN A 317 -18.95 -11.11 53.26
CA GLN A 317 -17.76 -11.91 53.56
C GLN A 317 -16.49 -11.05 53.65
N SER A 318 -16.36 -10.02 52.82
CA SER A 318 -15.21 -9.10 52.80
C SER A 318 -15.12 -8.27 54.09
N LYS A 319 -16.25 -7.97 54.73
CA LYS A 319 -16.29 -7.26 56.02
C LYS A 319 -15.77 -8.05 57.22
N ILE A 320 -15.54 -9.37 57.08
CA ILE A 320 -15.09 -10.24 58.18
C ILE A 320 -13.54 -10.33 58.18
N PRO A 321 -12.84 -9.75 59.16
CA PRO A 321 -11.37 -9.65 59.13
C PRO A 321 -10.63 -10.99 59.08
N ILE A 322 -11.18 -12.01 59.76
CA ILE A 322 -10.55 -13.34 59.76
C ILE A 322 -10.67 -14.04 58.40
N VAL A 323 -11.76 -13.80 57.66
CA VAL A 323 -11.97 -14.36 56.32
C VAL A 323 -11.00 -13.70 55.34
N LEU A 324 -10.86 -12.37 55.38
CA LEU A 324 -9.89 -11.65 54.55
C LEU A 324 -8.44 -12.08 54.80
N LYS A 325 -8.08 -12.41 56.05
CA LYS A 325 -6.74 -12.92 56.38
C LYS A 325 -6.41 -14.22 55.65
N TYR A 326 -7.39 -15.10 55.46
CA TYR A 326 -7.21 -16.39 54.77
C TYR A 326 -7.55 -16.33 53.26
N LEU A 327 -8.39 -15.38 52.83
CA LEU A 327 -8.87 -15.21 51.46
C LEU A 327 -8.79 -13.73 51.02
N PRO A 328 -7.58 -13.21 50.75
CA PRO A 328 -7.38 -11.81 50.36
C PRO A 328 -8.07 -11.45 49.04
N ARG A 329 -8.27 -12.42 48.12
CA ARG A 329 -8.96 -12.25 46.84
C ARG A 329 -10.40 -11.72 46.99
N LEU A 330 -11.04 -11.92 48.14
CA LEU A 330 -12.38 -11.38 48.39
C LEU A 330 -12.39 -9.85 48.44
N ALA A 331 -11.30 -9.20 48.86
CA ALA A 331 -11.19 -7.74 48.83
C ALA A 331 -11.12 -7.22 47.38
N ASP A 332 -10.36 -7.91 46.51
CA ASP A 332 -10.28 -7.56 45.09
C ASP A 332 -11.65 -7.75 44.41
N MET A 333 -12.33 -8.86 44.69
CA MET A 333 -13.68 -9.10 44.17
C MET A 333 -14.67 -8.02 44.62
N ASP A 334 -14.62 -7.58 45.87
CA ASP A 334 -15.49 -6.52 46.38
C ASP A 334 -15.24 -5.17 45.67
N LYS A 335 -13.96 -4.87 45.38
CA LYS A 335 -13.56 -3.71 44.58
C LYS A 335 -14.12 -3.78 43.16
N ASP A 336 -14.03 -4.93 42.51
CA ASP A 336 -14.57 -5.15 41.15
C ASP A 336 -16.09 -5.02 41.12
N TYR A 337 -16.80 -5.62 42.09
CA TYR A 337 -18.24 -5.46 42.23
C TYR A 337 -18.64 -4.00 42.48
N SER A 338 -17.87 -3.26 43.27
CA SER A 338 -18.10 -1.84 43.51
C SER A 338 -17.92 -1.01 42.23
N ALA A 339 -16.90 -1.31 41.42
CA ALA A 339 -16.69 -0.66 40.12
C ALA A 339 -17.85 -0.93 39.15
N LEU A 340 -18.26 -2.20 39.00
CA LEU A 340 -19.42 -2.59 38.18
C LEU A 340 -20.71 -1.90 38.64
N THR A 341 -20.91 -1.69 39.95
CA THR A 341 -22.10 -1.02 40.46
C THR A 341 -22.15 0.45 40.02
N ARG A 342 -21.03 1.16 40.06
CA ARG A 342 -20.95 2.55 39.60
C ARG A 342 -21.33 2.67 38.13
N GLU A 343 -20.82 1.76 37.30
CA GLU A 343 -21.19 1.75 35.88
C GLU A 343 -22.67 1.43 35.65
N LEU A 344 -23.26 0.55 36.47
CA LEU A 344 -24.70 0.27 36.41
C LEU A 344 -25.57 1.46 36.83
N GLU A 345 -25.11 2.27 37.80
CA GLU A 345 -25.73 3.55 38.17
C GLU A 345 -25.71 4.54 36.98
N ASP A 346 -24.64 4.51 36.17
CA ASP A 346 -24.50 5.24 34.90
C ASP A 346 -25.28 4.61 33.73
N LYS A 347 -26.24 3.73 34.02
CA LYS A 347 -27.10 3.03 33.05
C LYS A 347 -26.31 2.16 32.07
N ALA A 348 -25.20 1.56 32.49
CA ALA A 348 -24.54 0.50 31.73
C ALA A 348 -25.44 -0.75 31.63
N LYS A 349 -25.21 -1.57 30.61
CA LYS A 349 -25.86 -2.88 30.44
C LYS A 349 -24.87 -3.98 30.78
N LEU A 350 -25.36 -5.06 31.41
CA LEU A 350 -24.58 -6.28 31.62
C LEU A 350 -24.66 -7.18 30.39
N LEU A 351 -23.52 -7.67 29.97
CA LEU A 351 -23.32 -8.55 28.82
C LEU A 351 -22.58 -9.80 29.27
N GLN A 352 -22.76 -10.90 28.54
CA GLN A 352 -21.93 -12.09 28.69
C GLN A 352 -21.03 -12.20 27.48
N THR A 353 -19.73 -12.33 27.69
CA THR A 353 -18.77 -12.30 26.59
C THR A 353 -17.68 -13.33 26.75
N TYR A 354 -17.16 -13.83 25.65
CA TYR A 354 -15.95 -14.65 25.64
C TYR A 354 -15.10 -14.31 24.43
N MET A 355 -13.80 -14.62 24.52
CA MET A 355 -12.85 -14.47 23.42
C MET A 355 -12.14 -15.81 23.17
N THR A 356 -12.17 -16.24 21.92
CA THR A 356 -11.47 -17.45 21.46
C THR A 356 -10.54 -17.14 20.30
N PHE A 357 -9.50 -17.97 20.17
CA PHE A 357 -8.48 -17.86 19.16
C PHE A 357 -8.41 -19.17 18.39
N ILE A 358 -8.43 -19.09 17.06
CA ILE A 358 -8.25 -20.26 16.19
C ILE A 358 -7.00 -20.03 15.37
N VAL A 359 -6.09 -21.00 15.40
CA VAL A 359 -4.91 -21.03 14.54
C VAL A 359 -5.06 -22.18 13.56
N MET A 360 -4.68 -21.92 12.31
CA MET A 360 -4.87 -22.84 11.20
C MET A 360 -3.56 -23.08 10.48
N ASP A 361 -3.30 -24.33 10.09
CA ASP A 361 -2.18 -24.65 9.19
C ASP A 361 -2.52 -25.87 8.33
N ASN A 362 -1.66 -26.20 7.39
CA ASN A 362 -1.90 -27.27 6.42
C ASN A 362 -1.51 -28.65 6.97
N THR A 363 -0.72 -28.71 8.05
CA THR A 363 -0.34 -29.96 8.71
C THR A 363 -0.54 -29.91 10.22
N LEU A 364 -0.77 -31.09 10.82
CA LEU A 364 -1.01 -31.21 12.26
C LEU A 364 0.16 -30.72 13.12
N GLU A 365 1.40 -31.00 12.70
CA GLU A 365 2.60 -30.56 13.43
C GLU A 365 2.79 -29.05 13.38
N LYS A 366 2.55 -28.43 12.22
CA LYS A 366 2.67 -26.98 12.04
C LYS A 366 1.62 -26.25 12.88
N VAL A 367 0.35 -26.69 12.88
CA VAL A 367 -0.70 -26.04 13.67
C VAL A 367 -0.45 -26.17 15.18
N LYS A 368 0.06 -27.33 15.65
CA LYS A 368 0.44 -27.53 17.06
C LYS A 368 1.59 -26.61 17.48
N THR A 369 2.57 -26.43 16.59
CA THR A 369 3.70 -25.52 16.82
C THR A 369 3.24 -24.07 16.86
N ALA A 370 2.36 -23.68 15.93
CA ALA A 370 1.79 -22.33 15.86
C ALA A 370 0.95 -22.00 17.11
N ALA A 371 0.10 -22.93 17.58
CA ALA A 371 -0.67 -22.76 18.81
C ALA A 371 0.22 -22.59 20.05
N LYS A 372 1.29 -23.37 20.19
CA LYS A 372 2.28 -23.22 21.28
C LYS A 372 2.98 -21.86 21.22
N SER A 373 3.39 -21.43 20.03
CA SER A 373 4.02 -20.12 19.83
C SER A 373 3.08 -18.97 20.24
N LEU A 374 1.79 -19.07 19.88
CA LEU A 374 0.78 -18.08 20.25
C LEU A 374 0.55 -18.03 21.76
N MET A 375 0.41 -19.19 22.43
CA MET A 375 0.29 -19.24 23.89
C MET A 375 1.50 -18.61 24.60
N SER A 376 2.71 -18.89 24.11
CA SER A 376 3.94 -18.27 24.64
C SER A 376 3.92 -16.76 24.47
N TYR A 377 3.53 -16.27 23.28
CA TYR A 377 3.46 -14.84 22.99
C TYR A 377 2.45 -14.12 23.90
N TYR A 378 1.27 -14.71 24.14
CA TYR A 378 0.26 -14.11 25.01
C TYR A 378 0.64 -14.13 26.48
N SER A 379 1.35 -15.17 26.92
CA SER A 379 1.86 -15.24 28.30
C SER A 379 2.84 -14.11 28.60
N GLU A 380 3.65 -13.67 27.63
CA GLU A 380 4.54 -12.49 27.78
C GLU A 380 3.74 -11.20 28.03
N LYS A 381 2.52 -11.13 27.48
CA LYS A 381 1.56 -10.02 27.67
C LYS A 381 0.65 -10.20 28.89
N LYS A 382 0.96 -11.16 29.77
CA LYS A 382 0.18 -11.52 30.97
C LYS A 382 -1.25 -12.01 30.67
N ILE A 383 -1.49 -12.47 29.45
CA ILE A 383 -2.76 -13.08 29.05
C ILE A 383 -2.60 -14.59 29.08
N ILE A 384 -3.54 -15.27 29.73
CA ILE A 384 -3.52 -16.73 29.80
C ILE A 384 -4.55 -17.27 28.83
N VAL A 385 -4.05 -18.05 27.87
CA VAL A 385 -4.85 -18.80 26.89
C VAL A 385 -4.56 -20.28 27.08
N ALA A 386 -5.60 -21.09 27.01
CA ALA A 386 -5.55 -22.54 27.17
C ALA A 386 -5.99 -23.24 25.88
N ASP A 387 -5.36 -24.39 25.60
CA ASP A 387 -5.76 -25.29 24.52
C ASP A 387 -7.07 -26.00 24.89
N ASP A 388 -8.04 -25.99 23.97
CA ASP A 388 -9.32 -26.65 24.19
C ASP A 388 -9.32 -28.07 23.64
N SER A 389 -9.31 -29.05 24.55
CA SER A 389 -9.56 -30.45 24.21
C SER A 389 -11.06 -30.74 24.13
N TYR A 390 -11.46 -31.64 23.23
CA TYR A 390 -12.82 -32.16 23.02
C TYR A 390 -13.89 -31.17 22.55
N ILE A 391 -13.68 -29.86 22.66
CA ILE A 391 -14.62 -28.85 22.18
C ILE A 391 -14.11 -28.10 20.94
N CYS A 392 -12.98 -28.54 20.36
CA CYS A 392 -12.35 -27.86 19.23
C CYS A 392 -13.30 -27.71 18.02
N PHE A 393 -14.07 -28.75 17.67
CA PHE A 393 -15.07 -28.66 16.62
C PHE A 393 -16.12 -27.59 16.91
N SER A 394 -16.75 -27.63 18.09
CA SER A 394 -17.76 -26.64 18.50
C SER A 394 -17.20 -25.22 18.55
N GLY A 395 -15.95 -25.06 18.99
CA GLY A 395 -15.26 -23.78 19.02
C GLY A 395 -14.92 -23.22 17.63
N VAL A 396 -14.54 -24.07 16.67
CA VAL A 396 -14.33 -23.64 15.29
C VAL A 396 -15.65 -23.26 14.63
N MET A 397 -16.69 -24.08 14.81
CA MET A 397 -18.01 -23.79 14.26
C MET A 397 -18.60 -22.51 14.86
N SER A 398 -18.45 -22.27 16.16
CA SER A 398 -18.93 -21.05 16.81
C SER A 398 -18.28 -19.78 16.28
N ALA A 399 -17.10 -19.86 15.65
CA ALA A 399 -16.47 -18.72 14.99
C ALA A 399 -16.96 -18.47 13.56
N LEU A 400 -17.75 -19.37 12.97
CA LEU A 400 -18.33 -19.17 11.64
C LEU A 400 -19.45 -18.11 11.67
N PRO A 401 -19.61 -17.30 10.61
CA PRO A 401 -20.63 -16.27 10.55
C PRO A 401 -22.04 -16.84 10.78
N LEU A 402 -22.78 -16.25 11.73
CA LEU A 402 -24.17 -16.60 12.08
C LEU A 402 -24.39 -17.99 12.69
N TYR A 403 -23.32 -18.71 13.04
CA TYR A 403 -23.43 -20.02 13.65
C TYR A 403 -23.87 -19.94 15.11
N ASN A 404 -23.22 -19.08 15.90
CA ASN A 404 -23.32 -19.15 17.35
C ASN A 404 -24.73 -18.78 17.85
N ASP A 405 -25.27 -19.64 18.70
CA ASP A 405 -26.61 -19.53 19.27
C ASP A 405 -26.56 -19.59 20.82
N PRO A 406 -27.63 -19.21 21.53
CA PRO A 406 -27.63 -19.18 22.99
C PRO A 406 -27.37 -20.52 23.67
N SER A 407 -27.66 -21.65 23.02
CA SER A 407 -27.32 -22.98 23.53
C SER A 407 -25.83 -23.25 23.37
N THR A 408 -25.25 -23.04 22.18
CA THR A 408 -23.80 -23.17 21.96
C THR A 408 -23.00 -22.25 22.89
N PHE A 409 -23.44 -21.00 23.10
CA PHE A 409 -22.80 -20.08 24.03
C PHE A 409 -22.72 -20.64 25.45
N ARG A 410 -23.80 -21.26 25.93
CA ARG A 410 -23.85 -21.91 27.26
C ARG A 410 -23.01 -23.17 27.31
N ASP A 411 -23.07 -23.99 26.26
CA ASP A 411 -22.35 -25.28 26.19
C ASP A 411 -20.83 -25.10 26.11
N MET A 412 -20.35 -23.98 25.56
CA MET A 412 -18.94 -23.63 25.57
C MET A 412 -18.42 -23.35 26.99
N ASP A 413 -19.26 -22.84 27.90
CA ASP A 413 -18.91 -22.49 29.28
C ASP A 413 -17.62 -21.64 29.35
N ARG A 414 -17.58 -20.57 28.55
CA ARG A 414 -16.46 -19.60 28.48
C ARG A 414 -16.90 -18.16 28.75
N GLY A 415 -18.20 -17.93 28.98
CA GLY A 415 -18.77 -16.60 29.09
C GLY A 415 -18.51 -15.94 30.44
N ASP A 416 -17.87 -14.77 30.41
CA ASP A 416 -17.72 -13.88 31.56
C ASP A 416 -18.71 -12.73 31.52
N VAL A 417 -19.15 -12.27 32.70
CA VAL A 417 -20.07 -11.13 32.82
C VAL A 417 -19.28 -9.83 32.91
N MET A 418 -19.62 -8.86 32.07
CA MET A 418 -19.04 -7.51 32.10
C MET A 418 -20.04 -6.46 31.63
N THR A 419 -19.69 -5.19 31.79
CA THR A 419 -20.47 -4.07 31.25
C THR A 419 -20.17 -3.84 29.78
N ASN A 420 -21.03 -3.07 29.11
CA ASN A 420 -20.78 -2.61 27.74
C ASN A 420 -19.47 -1.81 27.59
N THR A 421 -19.01 -1.13 28.65
CA THR A 421 -17.70 -0.44 28.67
C THR A 421 -16.55 -1.45 28.62
N GLY A 422 -16.56 -2.48 29.49
CA GLY A 422 -15.56 -3.53 29.46
C GLY A 422 -15.54 -4.28 28.12
N ALA A 423 -16.72 -4.59 27.59
CA ALA A 423 -16.86 -5.25 26.29
C ALA A 423 -16.26 -4.43 25.13
N ALA A 424 -16.42 -3.11 25.16
CA ALA A 424 -15.84 -2.22 24.14
C ALA A 424 -14.31 -2.30 24.09
N HIS A 425 -13.63 -2.49 25.22
CA HIS A 425 -12.16 -2.59 25.28
C HIS A 425 -11.61 -3.91 24.73
N LEU A 426 -12.45 -4.95 24.70
CA LEU A 426 -12.09 -6.27 24.20
C LEU A 426 -12.43 -6.48 22.72
N ALA A 427 -13.15 -5.56 22.09
CA ALA A 427 -13.56 -5.70 20.70
C ALA A 427 -12.34 -5.69 19.75
N PRO A 428 -12.13 -6.74 18.91
CA PRO A 428 -10.97 -6.85 18.03
C PRO A 428 -11.16 -6.05 16.73
N ILE A 429 -11.41 -4.74 16.84
CA ILE A 429 -11.78 -3.88 15.70
C ILE A 429 -10.59 -3.30 14.94
N PHE A 430 -9.39 -3.39 15.49
CA PHE A 430 -8.17 -2.80 14.93
C PHE A 430 -7.41 -3.80 14.07
N GLY A 431 -6.79 -3.30 13.01
CA GLY A 431 -5.98 -4.10 12.09
C GLY A 431 -5.16 -3.23 11.15
N PRO A 432 -4.37 -3.84 10.25
CA PRO A 432 -3.51 -3.11 9.34
C PRO A 432 -4.28 -2.30 8.30
N TRP A 433 -3.74 -1.14 7.90
CA TRP A 433 -4.29 -0.35 6.80
C TRP A 433 -4.16 -1.08 5.45
N LYS A 434 -5.21 -1.07 4.62
CA LYS A 434 -5.21 -1.75 3.31
C LYS A 434 -4.81 -0.86 2.13
N GLY A 435 -4.72 0.45 2.34
CA GLY A 435 -4.43 1.43 1.29
C GLY A 435 -5.56 2.44 1.09
N ASN A 436 -5.38 3.35 0.11
CA ASN A 436 -6.27 4.49 -0.13
C ASN A 436 -7.13 4.38 -1.40
N SER A 437 -6.90 3.39 -2.27
CA SER A 437 -7.53 3.35 -3.60
C SER A 437 -8.20 2.02 -3.90
N ALA A 438 -9.33 2.08 -4.62
CA ALA A 438 -9.97 0.92 -5.23
C ALA A 438 -9.25 0.44 -6.50
N ASN A 439 -8.38 1.26 -7.09
CA ASN A 439 -7.59 0.96 -8.28
C ASN A 439 -6.12 1.32 -8.03
N PRO A 440 -5.46 0.55 -7.15
CA PRO A 440 -4.14 0.90 -6.64
C PRO A 440 -3.03 0.70 -7.67
N VAL A 441 -1.89 1.35 -7.44
CA VAL A 441 -0.71 1.27 -8.31
C VAL A 441 0.47 0.58 -7.63
N ILE A 442 0.74 0.89 -6.37
CA ILE A 442 1.94 0.42 -5.66
C ILE A 442 1.57 -0.62 -4.60
N PRO A 443 2.12 -1.85 -4.68
CA PRO A 443 1.96 -2.87 -3.65
C PRO A 443 3.04 -2.74 -2.56
N PHE A 444 2.61 -2.84 -1.31
CA PHE A 444 3.45 -3.00 -0.12
C PHE A 444 2.87 -4.07 0.82
N VAL A 445 3.60 -4.47 1.85
CA VAL A 445 3.14 -5.47 2.82
C VAL A 445 3.35 -4.94 4.24
N THR A 446 2.40 -5.07 5.15
CA THR A 446 2.63 -4.68 6.56
C THR A 446 3.52 -5.67 7.31
N ARG A 447 3.94 -5.32 8.54
CA ARG A 447 4.68 -6.22 9.45
C ARG A 447 3.91 -7.49 9.80
N GLU A 448 2.60 -7.45 9.63
CA GLU A 448 1.66 -8.55 9.86
C GLU A 448 1.25 -9.22 8.56
N GLY A 449 1.80 -8.89 7.39
CA GLY A 449 1.53 -9.63 6.15
C GLY A 449 0.26 -9.19 5.41
N GLN A 450 -0.37 -8.08 5.82
CA GLN A 450 -1.45 -7.48 5.05
C GLN A 450 -0.89 -6.84 3.79
N LEU A 451 -1.49 -7.15 2.64
CA LEU A 451 -1.20 -6.46 1.39
C LEU A 451 -1.79 -5.04 1.44
N VAL A 452 -0.91 -4.04 1.35
CA VAL A 452 -1.26 -2.61 1.32
C VAL A 452 -1.11 -2.10 -0.09
N MET A 453 -2.16 -1.49 -0.62
CA MET A 453 -2.26 -1.13 -2.02
C MET A 453 -2.56 0.36 -2.17
N ILE A 454 -1.57 1.14 -2.62
CA ILE A 454 -1.68 2.60 -2.65
C ILE A 454 -1.64 3.19 -4.06
N ASP A 455 -2.22 4.36 -4.24
CA ASP A 455 -2.04 5.24 -5.40
C ASP A 455 -1.81 6.67 -4.88
N ILE A 456 -0.64 7.28 -5.15
CA ILE A 456 -0.32 8.61 -4.62
C ILE A 456 -1.16 9.73 -5.29
N PHE A 457 -1.77 9.43 -6.44
CA PHE A 457 -2.71 10.32 -7.13
C PHE A 457 -4.13 10.26 -6.56
N GLU A 458 -4.45 9.26 -5.73
CA GLU A 458 -5.79 9.11 -5.12
C GLU A 458 -5.87 9.88 -3.79
N THR A 459 -6.04 11.19 -3.88
CA THR A 459 -6.21 12.06 -2.70
C THR A 459 -6.91 13.37 -3.07
N SER A 460 -7.63 13.94 -2.10
CA SER A 460 -8.18 15.30 -2.20
C SER A 460 -7.16 16.41 -1.90
N ALA A 461 -5.91 16.08 -1.55
CA ALA A 461 -4.81 17.01 -1.32
C ALA A 461 -3.85 17.06 -2.53
N SER A 462 -2.56 17.36 -2.32
CA SER A 462 -1.53 17.27 -3.37
C SER A 462 -1.09 15.81 -3.63
N TYR A 463 -0.45 15.52 -4.75
CA TYR A 463 0.09 14.18 -5.05
C TYR A 463 1.54 13.99 -4.61
N ASN A 464 2.15 15.06 -4.08
CA ASN A 464 3.58 15.08 -3.81
C ASN A 464 3.98 14.22 -2.61
N VAL A 465 5.21 13.72 -2.66
CA VAL A 465 5.82 12.82 -1.70
C VAL A 465 7.14 13.38 -1.19
N CYS A 466 7.34 13.35 0.13
CA CYS A 466 8.64 13.55 0.75
C CYS A 466 9.17 12.22 1.27
N VAL A 467 10.39 11.88 0.91
CA VAL A 467 11.08 10.65 1.34
C VAL A 467 12.31 11.03 2.16
N GLY A 468 12.43 10.51 3.38
CA GLY A 468 13.62 10.68 4.22
C GLY A 468 14.18 9.32 4.60
N ALA A 469 15.44 9.06 4.27
CA ALA A 469 16.00 7.73 4.39
C ALA A 469 17.54 7.74 4.41
N THR A 470 18.13 7.16 5.45
CA THR A 470 19.61 7.13 5.60
C THR A 470 20.29 6.31 4.50
N SER A 471 21.60 6.48 4.31
CA SER A 471 22.37 5.65 3.36
C SER A 471 22.23 4.15 3.70
N GLY A 472 21.95 3.33 2.69
CA GLY A 472 21.69 1.89 2.86
C GLY A 472 20.30 1.53 3.41
N ALA A 473 19.38 2.49 3.59
CA ALA A 473 18.00 2.22 4.01
C ALA A 473 17.11 1.63 2.89
N GLY A 474 17.60 1.61 1.64
CA GLY A 474 16.84 1.12 0.48
C GLY A 474 16.11 2.22 -0.32
N LYS A 475 16.58 3.47 -0.24
CA LYS A 475 16.02 4.64 -0.96
C LYS A 475 15.75 4.40 -2.43
N SER A 476 16.83 4.19 -3.19
CA SER A 476 16.79 4.02 -4.63
C SER A 476 15.96 2.79 -5.02
N PHE A 477 15.97 1.77 -4.17
CA PHE A 477 15.15 0.58 -4.36
C PHE A 477 13.64 0.88 -4.25
N ALA A 478 13.25 1.64 -3.23
CA ALA A 478 11.87 2.09 -3.07
C ALA A 478 11.43 3.04 -4.20
N ALA A 479 12.30 3.96 -4.60
CA ALA A 479 12.04 4.88 -5.70
C ALA A 479 11.90 4.14 -7.05
N ASN A 480 12.83 3.25 -7.39
CA ASN A 480 12.75 2.40 -8.59
C ASN A 480 11.46 1.56 -8.61
N ASN A 481 11.07 0.97 -7.47
CA ASN A 481 9.82 0.22 -7.38
C ASN A 481 8.59 1.11 -7.64
N ILE A 482 8.57 2.35 -7.14
CA ILE A 482 7.50 3.32 -7.41
C ILE A 482 7.47 3.67 -8.90
N ILE A 483 8.63 3.98 -9.49
CA ILE A 483 8.77 4.33 -10.92
C ILE A 483 8.24 3.20 -11.80
N LEU A 484 8.72 1.97 -11.60
CA LEU A 484 8.30 0.82 -12.39
C LEU A 484 6.79 0.61 -12.31
N ASN A 485 6.21 0.68 -11.11
CA ASN A 485 4.76 0.51 -10.95
C ASN A 485 3.95 1.59 -11.66
N TYR A 486 4.44 2.83 -11.74
CA TYR A 486 3.78 3.89 -12.50
C TYR A 486 3.98 3.75 -14.02
N LEU A 487 5.18 3.41 -14.49
CA LEU A 487 5.45 3.19 -15.92
C LEU A 487 4.55 2.09 -16.50
N CYS A 488 4.36 0.99 -15.76
CA CYS A 488 3.47 -0.10 -16.14
C CYS A 488 1.96 0.20 -15.96
N SER A 489 1.59 1.38 -15.45
CA SER A 489 0.20 1.73 -15.12
C SER A 489 -0.30 2.96 -15.89
N GLY A 490 -1.58 2.95 -16.27
CA GLY A 490 -2.24 4.03 -16.99
C GLY A 490 -3.41 4.70 -16.25
N GLU A 491 -3.92 5.78 -16.83
CA GLU A 491 -5.11 6.49 -16.33
C GLU A 491 -6.43 5.77 -16.66
N HIS A 492 -6.45 4.94 -17.69
CA HIS A 492 -7.63 4.14 -18.01
C HIS A 492 -7.77 2.98 -17.02
N ILE A 493 -9.02 2.64 -16.71
CA ILE A 493 -9.37 1.59 -15.76
C ILE A 493 -10.05 0.45 -16.52
N ASN A 494 -9.38 -0.68 -16.61
CA ASN A 494 -9.93 -1.88 -17.23
C ASN A 494 -11.10 -2.46 -16.40
N PRO A 495 -12.00 -3.26 -17.01
CA PRO A 495 -12.98 -4.03 -16.27
C PRO A 495 -12.33 -4.91 -15.20
N LEU A 496 -13.06 -5.20 -14.13
CA LEU A 496 -12.57 -6.08 -13.08
C LEU A 496 -12.70 -7.53 -13.55
N TYR A 497 -11.56 -8.15 -13.88
CA TYR A 497 -11.44 -9.58 -14.14
C TYR A 497 -10.61 -10.25 -13.05
N HIS A 498 -10.71 -11.57 -12.95
CA HIS A 498 -9.84 -12.32 -12.05
C HIS A 498 -8.39 -12.20 -12.52
N PHE A 499 -7.44 -12.15 -11.57
CA PHE A 499 -6.04 -11.94 -11.90
C PHE A 499 -5.44 -13.06 -12.76
N ASP A 500 -5.92 -14.30 -12.66
CA ASP A 500 -5.46 -15.41 -13.50
C ASP A 500 -5.87 -15.23 -14.97
N ASP A 501 -7.07 -14.69 -15.23
CA ASP A 501 -7.52 -14.40 -16.59
C ASP A 501 -6.64 -13.31 -17.21
N VAL A 502 -6.41 -12.23 -16.45
CA VAL A 502 -5.53 -11.13 -16.87
C VAL A 502 -4.11 -11.64 -17.10
N ARG A 503 -3.59 -12.49 -16.21
CA ARG A 503 -2.26 -13.13 -16.35
C ARG A 503 -2.14 -13.88 -17.68
N GLN A 504 -3.14 -14.68 -18.04
CA GLN A 504 -3.13 -15.41 -19.33
C GLN A 504 -3.15 -14.45 -20.51
N ILE A 505 -3.96 -13.39 -20.46
CA ILE A 505 -4.03 -12.38 -21.51
C ILE A 505 -2.68 -11.69 -21.69
N LEU A 506 -2.06 -11.20 -20.61
CA LEU A 506 -0.75 -10.55 -20.61
C LEU A 506 0.35 -11.47 -21.15
N THR A 507 0.35 -12.75 -20.75
CA THR A 507 1.36 -13.72 -21.20
C THR A 507 1.21 -14.07 -22.69
N SER A 508 -0.01 -14.01 -23.22
CA SER A 508 -0.30 -14.38 -24.61
C SER A 508 -0.15 -13.25 -25.62
N ASP A 509 0.24 -12.05 -25.17
CA ASP A 509 0.32 -10.80 -25.95
C ASP A 509 -0.97 -10.46 -26.70
N LYS A 510 -2.12 -10.80 -26.11
CA LYS A 510 -3.47 -10.58 -26.69
C LYS A 510 -4.20 -9.42 -26.05
N PHE A 511 -3.50 -8.51 -25.37
CA PHE A 511 -4.16 -7.38 -24.73
C PHE A 511 -4.62 -6.39 -25.81
N ALA A 512 -5.91 -6.46 -26.17
CA ALA A 512 -6.50 -5.44 -27.05
C ALA A 512 -6.29 -4.05 -26.42
N PRO A 513 -5.97 -3.02 -27.22
CA PRO A 513 -5.73 -1.68 -26.69
C PRO A 513 -6.90 -1.20 -25.81
N PRO A 514 -6.65 -0.43 -24.73
CA PRO A 514 -7.68 -0.03 -23.79
C PRO A 514 -8.82 0.71 -24.49
N LEU A 515 -10.07 0.42 -24.10
CA LEU A 515 -11.24 1.18 -24.56
C LEU A 515 -11.21 2.57 -23.89
N ASP A 516 -11.42 3.63 -24.68
CA ASP A 516 -11.63 4.99 -24.18
C ASP A 516 -12.96 5.09 -23.39
N LEU A 517 -13.17 6.24 -22.74
CA LEU A 517 -14.39 6.55 -21.98
C LEU A 517 -15.68 6.51 -22.83
N ASN A 518 -15.57 6.42 -24.15
CA ASN A 518 -16.66 6.36 -25.11
C ASN A 518 -16.81 4.97 -25.78
N GLY A 519 -16.06 3.96 -25.33
CA GLY A 519 -16.11 2.60 -25.88
C GLY A 519 -15.43 2.43 -27.25
N LYS A 520 -14.55 3.36 -27.65
CA LYS A 520 -13.67 3.20 -28.82
C LYS A 520 -12.29 2.70 -28.37
N PHE A 521 -11.65 1.85 -29.16
CA PHE A 521 -10.24 1.48 -28.90
C PHE A 521 -9.37 2.74 -28.88
N ASN A 522 -8.77 3.07 -27.74
CA ASN A 522 -7.81 4.16 -27.66
C ASN A 522 -6.48 3.65 -28.22
N ALA A 523 -6.03 4.23 -29.33
CA ALA A 523 -4.79 3.85 -29.99
C ALA A 523 -3.53 4.41 -29.30
N SER A 524 -3.66 5.22 -28.24
CA SER A 524 -2.53 5.89 -27.60
C SER A 524 -2.15 5.27 -26.25
N PRO A 525 -0.89 4.83 -26.07
CA PRO A 525 -0.36 4.39 -24.78
C PRO A 525 -0.52 5.47 -23.70
N ASP A 526 -1.20 5.13 -22.61
CA ASP A 526 -1.58 6.08 -21.55
C ASP A 526 -0.77 5.94 -20.25
N GLY A 527 0.27 5.11 -20.24
CA GLY A 527 1.09 4.94 -19.04
C GLY A 527 1.82 6.22 -18.60
N ALA A 528 2.38 6.19 -17.40
CA ALA A 528 3.03 7.36 -16.83
C ALA A 528 4.32 7.78 -17.56
N GLN A 529 4.67 9.07 -17.43
CA GLN A 529 5.97 9.61 -17.82
C GLN A 529 6.75 10.04 -16.56
N VAL A 530 8.04 9.73 -16.50
CA VAL A 530 8.86 9.94 -15.30
C VAL A 530 10.13 10.71 -15.64
N PHE A 531 10.42 11.74 -14.86
CA PHE A 531 11.65 12.51 -14.91
C PHE A 531 12.40 12.33 -13.58
N VAL A 532 13.66 11.94 -13.64
CA VAL A 532 14.51 11.73 -12.46
C VAL A 532 15.76 12.59 -12.56
N VAL A 533 16.07 13.30 -11.49
CA VAL A 533 17.37 13.92 -11.27
C VAL A 533 18.11 13.06 -10.25
N ASP A 534 19.20 12.42 -10.69
CA ASP A 534 19.97 11.43 -9.95
C ASP A 534 21.41 11.90 -9.70
N ILE A 535 21.98 11.37 -8.61
CA ILE A 535 23.39 11.48 -8.27
C ILE A 535 23.86 10.07 -7.83
N GLY A 536 24.66 9.40 -8.66
CA GLY A 536 25.26 8.10 -8.32
C GLY A 536 24.78 6.91 -9.15
N ARG A 537 24.15 7.15 -10.31
CA ARG A 537 23.74 6.14 -11.30
C ARG A 537 22.84 5.06 -10.70
N SER A 538 21.91 5.45 -9.83
CA SER A 538 20.98 4.57 -9.13
C SER A 538 19.81 4.10 -9.99
N TYR A 539 19.44 4.87 -11.01
CA TYR A 539 18.29 4.56 -11.88
C TYR A 539 18.71 4.04 -13.28
N GLN A 540 20.01 3.98 -13.57
CA GLN A 540 20.54 3.52 -14.87
C GLN A 540 20.04 2.11 -15.24
N GLY A 541 20.11 1.16 -14.30
CA GLY A 541 19.71 -0.23 -14.55
C GLY A 541 18.21 -0.41 -14.81
N LEU A 542 17.36 0.53 -14.38
CA LEU A 542 15.94 0.56 -14.76
C LEU A 542 15.72 1.26 -16.10
N ALA A 543 16.46 2.35 -16.37
CA ALA A 543 16.33 3.09 -17.63
C ALA A 543 16.70 2.19 -18.81
N GLU A 544 17.87 1.53 -18.77
CA GLU A 544 18.35 0.64 -19.83
C GLU A 544 17.45 -0.59 -20.10
N GLN A 545 16.40 -0.79 -19.31
CA GLN A 545 15.40 -1.80 -19.59
C GLN A 545 14.37 -1.38 -20.63
N PHE A 546 14.14 -0.09 -20.85
CA PHE A 546 13.11 0.39 -21.77
C PHE A 546 13.76 1.09 -22.97
N GLU A 547 13.27 0.79 -24.18
CA GLU A 547 13.69 1.44 -25.43
C GLU A 547 13.25 2.91 -25.46
N ASP A 548 12.05 3.22 -24.98
CA ASP A 548 11.52 4.57 -24.76
C ASP A 548 11.96 5.11 -23.38
N SER A 549 13.27 5.09 -23.16
CA SER A 549 13.93 5.75 -22.04
C SER A 549 15.17 6.50 -22.51
N GLN A 550 15.56 7.51 -21.73
CA GLN A 550 16.76 8.28 -21.99
C GLN A 550 17.56 8.48 -20.71
N PHE A 551 18.71 7.80 -20.63
CA PHE A 551 19.70 8.02 -19.58
C PHE A 551 20.72 9.06 -20.06
N ILE A 552 20.75 10.20 -19.40
CA ILE A 552 21.53 11.38 -19.78
C ILE A 552 22.72 11.47 -18.84
N ASP A 553 23.91 11.11 -19.33
CA ASP A 553 25.16 11.21 -18.59
C ASP A 553 26.19 12.14 -19.24
N PHE A 554 27.21 12.50 -18.46
CA PHE A 554 28.20 13.51 -18.84
C PHE A 554 29.60 12.93 -18.97
N GLY A 555 29.66 11.72 -19.53
CA GLY A 555 30.89 10.96 -19.73
C GLY A 555 31.86 11.60 -20.72
N VAL A 556 32.97 10.92 -21.00
CA VAL A 556 34.09 11.46 -21.80
C VAL A 556 33.66 11.87 -23.22
N ASP A 557 32.70 11.15 -23.83
CA ASP A 557 32.16 11.46 -25.15
C ASP A 557 30.69 11.87 -25.09
N ALA A 558 30.36 13.00 -25.72
CA ALA A 558 28.99 13.50 -25.83
C ALA A 558 28.24 12.74 -26.94
N THR A 559 27.11 12.14 -26.59
CA THR A 559 26.21 11.41 -27.51
C THR A 559 25.00 12.24 -27.95
N PHE A 560 24.67 13.30 -27.20
CA PHE A 560 23.55 14.21 -27.43
C PHE A 560 23.97 15.67 -27.28
N SER A 561 23.14 16.57 -27.81
CA SER A 561 23.27 18.02 -27.69
C SER A 561 22.21 18.61 -26.76
N LEU A 562 22.65 19.55 -25.93
CA LEU A 562 21.82 20.39 -25.07
C LEU A 562 21.49 21.74 -25.73
N ASN A 563 21.63 21.85 -27.05
CA ASN A 563 21.36 23.09 -27.75
C ASN A 563 19.95 23.63 -27.42
N PRO A 564 19.82 24.79 -26.73
CA PRO A 564 18.53 25.33 -26.30
C PRO A 564 17.60 25.60 -27.49
N PHE A 565 18.16 25.93 -28.65
CA PHE A 565 17.39 26.28 -29.83
C PHE A 565 16.79 25.08 -30.57
N ALA A 566 17.15 23.85 -30.21
CA ALA A 566 16.68 22.64 -30.91
C ALA A 566 15.15 22.54 -30.97
N PHE A 567 14.45 22.99 -29.92
CA PHE A 567 12.99 22.98 -29.81
C PHE A 567 12.29 24.00 -30.70
N MET A 568 13.03 24.99 -31.23
CA MET A 568 12.49 26.03 -32.10
C MET A 568 12.62 25.68 -33.60
N VAL A 569 13.13 24.47 -33.92
CA VAL A 569 13.45 24.06 -35.29
C VAL A 569 12.52 22.94 -35.77
N LYS A 570 11.89 23.15 -36.94
CA LYS A 570 10.97 22.20 -37.59
C LYS A 570 11.54 20.78 -37.76
N LYS A 571 12.83 20.70 -38.10
CA LYS A 571 13.55 19.46 -38.41
C LYS A 571 13.57 18.46 -37.25
N TYR A 572 13.48 18.94 -36.01
CA TYR A 572 13.55 18.10 -34.81
C TYR A 572 12.20 17.87 -34.14
N THR A 573 11.18 18.66 -34.46
CA THR A 573 9.85 18.60 -33.83
C THR A 573 8.85 17.74 -34.59
N GLY A 574 9.16 17.34 -35.84
CA GLY A 574 8.31 16.44 -36.64
C GLY A 574 6.97 17.05 -37.08
N ASP A 575 6.76 18.35 -36.85
CA ASP A 575 5.49 19.04 -37.05
C ASP A 575 5.41 19.59 -38.49
N GLU A 576 4.62 18.95 -39.36
CA GLU A 576 4.48 19.32 -40.79
C GLU A 576 3.87 20.73 -41.01
N ASN A 577 3.39 21.40 -39.96
CA ASN A 577 2.57 22.62 -40.07
C ASN A 577 3.19 23.90 -39.45
N LEU A 578 4.51 23.98 -39.33
CA LEU A 578 5.19 25.23 -38.93
C LEU A 578 5.41 26.20 -40.12
N ASP A 579 4.70 26.03 -41.24
CA ASP A 579 4.70 27.00 -42.35
C ASP A 579 3.64 28.09 -42.13
N GLY A 580 4.10 29.20 -41.54
CA GLY A 580 3.52 30.51 -41.78
C GLY A 580 2.19 30.80 -41.06
N ILE A 581 1.99 32.10 -40.89
CA ILE A 581 0.78 32.72 -40.34
C ILE A 581 -0.40 32.39 -41.27
N ALA A 582 -1.08 31.28 -41.04
CA ALA A 582 -2.34 30.94 -41.69
C ALA A 582 -3.47 31.00 -40.65
N LYS A 583 -4.15 32.16 -40.65
CA LYS A 583 -5.29 32.47 -39.78
C LYS A 583 -6.34 31.35 -39.83
N GLY A 584 -6.50 30.65 -38.71
CA GLY A 584 -7.54 29.64 -38.48
C GLY A 584 -7.87 29.54 -36.99
N GLU A 585 -9.10 29.15 -36.66
CA GLU A 585 -9.69 29.24 -35.30
C GLU A 585 -9.00 28.42 -34.18
N ASP A 586 -7.87 27.75 -34.45
CA ASP A 586 -7.02 27.01 -33.50
C ASP A 586 -5.74 27.79 -33.06
N ASP A 587 -5.63 29.08 -33.45
CA ASP A 587 -4.42 29.91 -33.32
C ASP A 587 -3.97 30.20 -31.87
N THR A 588 -4.86 30.12 -30.87
CA THR A 588 -4.53 30.55 -29.49
C THR A 588 -3.57 29.62 -28.76
N ASN A 589 -3.56 28.30 -29.07
CA ASN A 589 -2.63 27.35 -28.44
C ASN A 589 -1.23 27.41 -29.07
N LYS A 590 -1.13 27.77 -30.36
CA LYS A 590 0.14 27.79 -31.11
C LYS A 590 1.02 28.99 -30.74
N GLU A 591 0.41 30.16 -30.54
CA GLU A 591 1.15 31.35 -30.07
C GLU A 591 1.68 31.14 -28.64
N SER A 592 0.92 30.48 -27.76
CA SER A 592 1.36 30.23 -26.38
C SER A 592 2.55 29.27 -26.29
N ASP A 593 2.62 28.28 -27.18
CA ASP A 593 3.72 27.30 -27.18
C ASP A 593 5.02 27.94 -27.68
N LEU A 594 4.98 28.74 -28.74
CA LEU A 594 6.14 29.47 -29.25
C LEU A 594 6.67 30.48 -28.22
N ILE A 595 5.77 31.20 -27.53
CA ILE A 595 6.14 32.13 -26.44
C ILE A 595 6.84 31.36 -25.31
N SER A 596 6.30 30.20 -24.92
CA SER A 596 6.87 29.39 -23.85
C SER A 596 8.26 28.86 -24.20
N GLN A 597 8.44 28.34 -25.43
CA GLN A 597 9.74 27.88 -25.94
C GLN A 597 10.76 29.03 -25.99
N THR A 598 10.34 30.21 -26.45
CA THR A 598 11.21 31.40 -26.50
C THR A 598 11.67 31.81 -25.09
N ILE A 599 10.77 31.78 -24.10
CA ILE A 599 11.09 32.05 -22.69
C ILE A 599 12.04 30.99 -22.12
N MET A 600 11.87 29.71 -22.47
CA MET A 600 12.78 28.64 -22.06
C MET A 600 14.21 28.90 -22.56
N VAL A 601 14.36 29.16 -23.86
CA VAL A 601 15.65 29.49 -24.49
C VAL A 601 16.25 30.72 -23.84
N LEU A 602 15.47 31.77 -23.63
CA LEU A 602 15.91 32.99 -22.95
C LEU A 602 16.49 32.67 -21.58
N ASN A 603 15.74 31.95 -20.74
CA ASN A 603 16.17 31.62 -19.38
C ASN A 603 17.46 30.78 -19.37
N GLN A 604 17.64 29.87 -20.32
CA GLN A 604 18.90 29.11 -20.45
C GLN A 604 20.07 30.01 -20.84
N ILE A 605 19.89 30.87 -21.85
CA ILE A 605 20.94 31.78 -22.31
C ILE A 605 21.30 32.81 -21.23
N LYS A 606 20.32 33.31 -20.47
CA LYS A 606 20.56 34.19 -19.31
C LYS A 606 21.48 33.52 -18.30
N LEU A 607 21.21 32.24 -17.96
CA LEU A 607 22.03 31.46 -17.04
C LEU A 607 23.44 31.21 -17.59
N MET A 608 23.57 30.92 -18.89
CA MET A 608 24.87 30.72 -19.57
C MET A 608 25.71 31.99 -19.60
N ALA A 609 25.09 33.15 -19.88
CA ALA A 609 25.76 34.43 -20.01
C ALA A 609 26.13 35.05 -18.64
N SER A 610 25.30 34.85 -17.62
CA SER A 610 25.51 35.44 -16.30
C SER A 610 25.17 34.46 -15.19
N SER A 611 26.19 33.88 -14.56
CA SER A 611 26.02 33.03 -13.37
C SER A 611 25.46 33.81 -12.16
N SER A 612 25.74 35.12 -12.08
CA SER A 612 25.19 36.01 -11.04
C SER A 612 23.80 36.54 -11.35
N GLY A 613 23.23 36.25 -12.52
CA GLY A 613 21.88 36.67 -12.92
C GLY A 613 21.67 38.17 -13.15
N ASN A 614 22.75 38.96 -13.19
CA ASN A 614 22.70 40.41 -13.39
C ASN A 614 22.48 40.75 -14.87
N ILE A 615 21.23 40.63 -15.33
CA ILE A 615 20.79 41.04 -16.67
C ILE A 615 19.65 42.05 -16.49
N THR A 616 19.81 43.23 -17.09
CA THR A 616 18.81 44.32 -17.02
C THR A 616 17.59 44.03 -17.88
N ASP A 617 16.43 44.63 -17.55
CA ASP A 617 15.20 44.52 -18.34
C ASP A 617 15.41 44.90 -19.82
N TYR A 618 16.28 45.88 -20.08
CA TYR A 618 16.65 46.27 -21.45
C TYR A 618 17.44 45.16 -22.16
N GLN A 619 18.45 44.56 -21.51
CA GLN A 619 19.21 43.45 -22.08
C GLN A 619 18.30 42.24 -22.33
N GLU A 620 17.39 41.94 -21.41
CA GLU A 620 16.41 40.86 -21.56
C GLU A 620 15.49 41.06 -22.78
N ALA A 621 14.96 42.26 -22.97
CA ALA A 621 14.12 42.58 -24.13
C ALA A 621 14.87 42.45 -25.47
N GLU A 622 16.13 42.88 -25.52
CA GLU A 622 16.95 42.74 -26.74
C GLU A 622 17.36 41.27 -26.97
N MET A 623 17.68 40.52 -25.91
CA MET A 623 17.94 39.07 -26.01
C MET A 623 16.73 38.33 -26.58
N LEU A 624 15.52 38.62 -26.11
CA LEU A 624 14.27 38.05 -26.64
C LEU A 624 14.14 38.29 -28.14
N ARG A 625 14.37 39.53 -28.60
CA ARG A 625 14.33 39.87 -30.01
C ARG A 625 15.37 39.08 -30.81
N LEU A 626 16.62 39.01 -30.33
CA LEU A 626 17.70 38.30 -31.00
C LEU A 626 17.48 36.77 -31.04
N ILE A 627 16.86 36.19 -30.01
CA ILE A 627 16.45 34.77 -30.00
C ILE A 627 15.44 34.50 -31.11
N ILE A 628 14.44 35.37 -31.26
CA ILE A 628 13.43 35.23 -32.33
C ILE A 628 14.09 35.38 -33.72
N GLU A 629 15.03 36.31 -33.88
CA GLU A 629 15.79 36.49 -35.13
C GLU A 629 16.68 35.27 -35.43
N GLU A 630 17.26 34.63 -34.41
CA GLU A 630 18.00 33.37 -34.53
C GLU A 630 17.09 32.19 -34.93
N ALA A 631 15.93 32.07 -34.30
CA ALA A 631 14.97 31.02 -34.60
C ALA A 631 14.31 31.14 -35.99
N LYS A 632 14.21 32.35 -36.56
CA LYS A 632 13.64 32.60 -37.90
C LYS A 632 14.58 32.32 -39.07
N SER A 633 15.83 31.95 -38.82
CA SER A 633 16.85 31.74 -39.85
C SER A 633 17.11 30.28 -40.28
N PRO A 634 16.15 29.31 -40.29
CA PRO A 634 16.44 27.99 -40.83
C PRO A 634 16.28 28.02 -42.36
N GLU A 635 17.34 28.35 -43.08
CA GLU A 635 17.52 27.82 -44.45
C GLU A 635 17.95 26.35 -44.33
N ASP A 636 17.74 25.52 -45.36
CA ASP A 636 17.95 24.05 -45.34
C ASP A 636 19.32 23.57 -44.81
N ASN A 637 20.32 24.46 -44.68
CA ASN A 637 21.68 24.20 -44.22
C ASN A 637 22.09 24.91 -42.91
N TYR A 638 21.20 25.62 -42.21
CA TYR A 638 21.54 26.32 -40.95
C TYR A 638 20.63 25.92 -39.79
N LEU A 639 21.25 25.51 -38.68
CA LEU A 639 20.56 25.18 -37.43
C LEU A 639 20.83 26.28 -36.39
N PRO A 640 19.77 26.95 -35.87
CA PRO A 640 19.87 27.86 -34.74
C PRO A 640 20.70 27.29 -33.59
N SER A 641 21.61 28.10 -33.04
CA SER A 641 22.55 27.65 -32.01
C SER A 641 23.00 28.76 -31.06
N VAL A 642 23.59 28.36 -29.93
CA VAL A 642 24.24 29.30 -28.99
C VAL A 642 25.33 30.12 -29.69
N THR A 643 26.09 29.48 -30.59
CA THR A 643 27.12 30.15 -31.41
C THR A 643 26.52 31.24 -32.29
N GLY A 644 25.43 30.93 -33.02
CA GLY A 644 24.74 31.89 -33.87
C GLY A 644 24.21 33.09 -33.11
N PHE A 645 23.57 32.84 -31.98
CA PHE A 645 23.10 33.90 -31.07
C PHE A 645 24.26 34.75 -30.53
N ALA A 646 25.36 34.13 -30.09
CA ALA A 646 26.52 34.86 -29.58
C ALA A 646 27.17 35.77 -30.64
N ILE A 647 27.21 35.33 -31.91
CA ILE A 647 27.70 36.15 -33.04
C ILE A 647 26.78 37.37 -33.26
N LYS A 648 25.45 37.16 -33.23
CA LYS A 648 24.48 38.26 -33.35
C LYS A 648 24.64 39.28 -32.21
N CYS A 649 24.85 38.83 -30.99
CA CYS A 649 25.16 39.70 -29.85
C CYS A 649 26.46 40.50 -30.05
N LYS A 650 27.54 39.86 -30.52
CA LYS A 650 28.83 40.54 -30.80
C LYS A 650 28.73 41.62 -31.89
N ASN A 651 27.84 41.42 -32.87
CA ASN A 651 27.60 42.35 -33.97
C ASN A 651 26.60 43.47 -33.64
N HIS A 652 25.99 43.46 -32.44
CA HIS A 652 25.02 44.46 -32.03
C HIS A 652 25.64 45.86 -31.89
N SER A 653 24.83 46.93 -31.98
CA SER A 653 25.35 48.32 -31.91
C SER A 653 25.78 48.75 -30.50
N LYS A 654 25.11 48.23 -29.46
CA LYS A 654 25.37 48.57 -28.04
C LYS A 654 26.34 47.63 -27.36
N GLN A 655 27.24 48.19 -26.56
CA GLN A 655 28.30 47.44 -25.86
C GLN A 655 27.75 46.41 -24.85
N GLU A 656 26.70 46.76 -24.10
CA GLU A 656 26.10 45.90 -23.06
C GLU A 656 25.54 44.58 -23.60
N ILE A 657 25.19 44.52 -24.89
CA ILE A 657 24.73 43.30 -25.59
C ILE A 657 25.92 42.55 -26.21
N LYS A 658 26.95 43.26 -26.67
CA LYS A 658 28.21 42.64 -27.13
C LYS A 658 28.86 41.84 -26.01
N ASP A 659 28.84 42.37 -24.79
CA ASP A 659 29.41 41.73 -23.61
C ASP A 659 28.74 40.37 -23.33
N ILE A 660 27.42 40.24 -23.55
CA ILE A 660 26.68 38.96 -23.47
C ILE A 660 27.23 37.97 -24.50
N GLY A 661 27.46 38.41 -25.74
CA GLY A 661 28.05 37.56 -26.78
C GLY A 661 29.47 37.08 -26.44
N VAL A 662 30.25 37.88 -25.71
CA VAL A 662 31.57 37.47 -25.18
C VAL A 662 31.41 36.46 -24.04
N GLN A 663 30.48 36.71 -23.11
CA GLN A 663 30.18 35.81 -21.99
C GLN A 663 29.69 34.44 -22.44
N LEU A 664 28.98 34.36 -23.56
CA LEU A 664 28.54 33.09 -24.15
C LEU A 664 29.66 32.31 -24.87
N GLY A 665 30.86 32.89 -25.00
CA GLY A 665 32.01 32.27 -25.67
C GLY A 665 32.34 30.83 -25.25
N PRO A 666 32.36 30.49 -23.94
CA PRO A 666 32.62 29.12 -23.47
C PRO A 666 31.60 28.07 -23.96
N TRP A 667 30.39 28.50 -24.32
CA TRP A 667 29.27 27.66 -24.74
C TRP A 667 29.12 27.54 -26.27
N CYS A 668 29.83 28.39 -27.01
CA CYS A 668 29.91 28.31 -28.48
C CYS A 668 30.70 27.06 -28.91
N GLU A 669 30.57 26.61 -30.16
CA GLU A 669 31.20 25.37 -30.65
C GLU A 669 32.72 25.29 -30.43
N ASP A 670 33.41 26.42 -30.49
CA ASP A 670 34.86 26.53 -30.25
C ASP A 670 35.24 26.64 -28.75
N GLY A 671 34.24 26.71 -27.87
CA GLY A 671 34.39 26.89 -26.43
C GLY A 671 34.54 25.57 -25.67
N ILE A 672 34.95 25.66 -24.40
CA ILE A 672 35.20 24.48 -23.53
C ILE A 672 33.97 23.59 -23.35
N TYR A 673 32.76 24.15 -23.40
CA TYR A 673 31.50 23.42 -23.32
C TYR A 673 30.84 23.19 -24.70
N GLY A 674 31.41 23.73 -25.78
CA GLY A 674 30.81 23.79 -27.12
C GLY A 674 30.36 22.45 -27.67
N ARG A 675 31.13 21.38 -27.42
CA ARG A 675 30.79 20.01 -27.86
C ARG A 675 29.45 19.51 -27.29
N ARG A 676 29.00 20.03 -26.14
CA ARG A 676 27.72 19.69 -25.51
C ARG A 676 26.52 20.49 -26.04
N PHE A 677 26.76 21.60 -26.74
CA PHE A 677 25.73 22.50 -27.27
C PHE A 677 25.80 22.64 -28.81
N THR A 678 26.50 21.72 -29.47
CA THR A 678 26.69 21.70 -30.92
C THR A 678 25.40 21.36 -31.66
N THR A 679 25.35 21.67 -32.95
CA THR A 679 24.26 21.26 -33.86
C THR A 679 24.52 19.91 -34.53
N SER A 680 25.72 19.35 -34.36
CA SER A 680 26.15 18.10 -35.02
C SER A 680 25.65 16.82 -34.35
N LEU A 681 25.27 16.89 -33.07
CA LEU A 681 24.69 15.79 -32.29
C LEU A 681 23.17 15.95 -32.18
N PRO A 682 22.41 14.84 -32.05
CA PRO A 682 20.96 14.90 -31.88
C PRO A 682 20.59 15.60 -30.56
N PRO A 683 19.49 16.37 -30.51
CA PRO A 683 19.00 16.95 -29.27
C PRO A 683 18.43 15.88 -28.32
N ILE A 684 18.30 16.24 -27.05
CA ILE A 684 17.62 15.43 -26.03
C ILE A 684 16.14 15.29 -26.38
N ASP A 685 15.62 14.07 -26.27
CA ASP A 685 14.21 13.77 -26.50
C ASP A 685 13.45 13.82 -25.17
N PHE A 686 12.78 14.94 -24.93
CA PHE A 686 12.00 15.15 -23.72
C PHE A 686 10.59 14.56 -23.77
N ASP A 687 10.25 13.89 -24.88
CA ASP A 687 8.99 13.16 -25.02
C ASP A 687 9.11 11.70 -24.59
N SER A 688 10.33 11.23 -24.34
CA SER A 688 10.59 9.90 -23.84
C SER A 688 9.88 9.62 -22.51
N ARG A 689 9.45 8.36 -22.31
CA ARG A 689 8.63 7.95 -21.17
C ARG A 689 9.39 7.91 -19.87
N PHE A 690 10.69 7.67 -19.90
CA PHE A 690 11.51 7.65 -18.71
C PHE A 690 12.85 8.36 -18.94
N ILE A 691 13.00 9.54 -18.33
CA ILE A 691 14.19 10.38 -18.50
C ILE A 691 14.93 10.44 -17.18
N VAL A 692 16.20 10.06 -17.19
CA VAL A 692 17.09 10.09 -16.02
C VAL A 692 18.27 11.00 -16.31
N LEU A 693 18.43 12.02 -15.49
CA LEU A 693 19.56 12.95 -15.52
C LEU A 693 20.57 12.57 -14.44
N GLU A 694 21.73 12.08 -14.84
CA GLU A 694 22.84 11.81 -13.93
C GLU A 694 23.78 13.01 -13.82
N LEU A 695 24.01 13.50 -12.60
CA LEU A 695 24.78 14.73 -12.35
C LEU A 695 26.14 14.52 -11.69
N GLU A 696 26.53 13.30 -11.30
CA GLU A 696 27.76 13.05 -10.55
C GLU A 696 29.02 13.59 -11.26
N GLU A 697 29.12 13.41 -12.57
CA GLU A 697 30.27 13.83 -13.38
C GLU A 697 30.36 15.36 -13.57
N LEU A 698 29.26 16.09 -13.32
CA LEU A 698 29.19 17.55 -13.45
C LEU A 698 29.54 18.29 -12.15
N LYS A 699 29.72 17.59 -11.02
CA LYS A 699 30.11 18.19 -9.73
C LYS A 699 31.34 19.10 -9.78
N PRO A 700 32.41 18.79 -10.56
CA PRO A 700 33.57 19.69 -10.69
C PRO A 700 33.27 21.01 -11.41
N THR A 701 32.14 21.09 -12.13
CA THR A 701 31.74 22.26 -12.93
C THR A 701 30.32 22.74 -12.57
N PRO A 702 30.14 23.43 -11.42
CA PRO A 702 28.82 23.81 -10.93
C PRO A 702 27.99 24.66 -11.90
N HIS A 703 28.63 25.57 -12.66
CA HIS A 703 27.91 26.40 -13.64
C HIS A 703 27.30 25.57 -14.78
N LEU A 704 28.04 24.58 -15.29
CA LEU A 704 27.53 23.64 -16.29
C LEU A 704 26.42 22.76 -15.71
N GLN A 705 26.59 22.25 -14.49
CA GLN A 705 25.57 21.48 -13.78
C GLN A 705 24.24 22.23 -13.71
N TRP A 706 24.28 23.52 -13.34
CA TRP A 706 23.07 24.35 -13.29
C TRP A 706 22.44 24.57 -14.66
N VAL A 707 23.23 24.81 -15.71
CA VAL A 707 22.69 24.97 -17.07
C VAL A 707 21.98 23.70 -17.53
N VAL A 708 22.60 22.53 -17.34
CA VAL A 708 22.03 21.22 -17.68
C VAL A 708 20.73 20.96 -16.91
N LEU A 709 20.79 21.11 -15.59
CA LEU A 709 19.64 20.90 -14.71
C LEU A 709 18.47 21.81 -15.11
N MET A 710 18.77 23.08 -15.44
CA MET A 710 17.78 24.03 -15.93
C MET A 710 17.16 23.62 -17.26
N SER A 711 17.94 23.10 -18.21
CA SER A 711 17.40 22.60 -19.49
C SER A 711 16.38 21.49 -19.28
N ILE A 712 16.68 20.54 -18.40
CA ILE A 712 15.79 19.41 -18.11
C ILE A 712 14.56 19.84 -17.32
N ILE A 713 14.71 20.74 -16.36
CA ILE A 713 13.57 21.31 -15.64
C ILE A 713 12.60 21.98 -16.57
N GLN A 714 13.09 22.82 -17.48
CA GLN A 714 12.23 23.53 -18.40
C GLN A 714 11.52 22.56 -19.34
N ALA A 715 12.21 21.53 -19.81
CA ALA A 715 11.59 20.51 -20.61
C ALA A 715 10.56 19.68 -19.84
N ALA A 716 10.87 19.28 -18.60
CA ALA A 716 9.92 18.66 -17.69
C ALA A 716 8.72 19.60 -17.44
N GLN A 717 8.95 20.90 -17.30
CA GLN A 717 7.92 21.92 -17.11
C GLN A 717 7.02 22.02 -18.36
N HIS A 718 7.59 22.01 -19.55
CA HIS A 718 6.84 21.97 -20.80
C HIS A 718 6.00 20.69 -20.90
N ALA A 719 6.61 19.53 -20.68
CA ALA A 719 5.90 18.25 -20.67
C ALA A 719 4.80 18.18 -19.60
N MET A 720 5.04 18.72 -18.40
CA MET A 720 4.14 18.63 -17.25
C MET A 720 3.01 19.64 -17.24
N PHE A 721 3.24 20.87 -17.72
CA PHE A 721 2.28 21.96 -17.58
C PHE A 721 1.63 22.40 -18.90
N ILE A 722 2.22 22.06 -20.04
CA ILE A 722 1.73 22.50 -21.36
C ILE A 722 1.03 21.34 -22.09
N LYS A 723 1.62 20.13 -22.11
CA LYS A 723 1.00 18.98 -22.77
C LYS A 723 -0.28 18.55 -22.06
N LYS A 724 -1.36 18.40 -22.83
CA LYS A 724 -2.70 17.99 -22.36
C LYS A 724 -3.09 16.60 -22.88
N ASP A 725 -2.23 15.62 -22.66
CA ASP A 725 -2.45 14.21 -23.07
C ASP A 725 -3.08 13.33 -21.97
N GLY A 726 -3.39 13.91 -20.80
CA GLY A 726 -3.99 13.20 -19.65
C GLY A 726 -3.01 12.35 -18.85
N ARG A 727 -1.80 12.09 -19.36
CA ARG A 727 -0.84 11.18 -18.70
C ARG A 727 -0.45 11.64 -17.29
N ARG A 728 -0.33 10.67 -16.39
CA ARG A 728 0.26 10.88 -15.06
C ARG A 728 1.76 11.12 -15.20
N ARG A 729 2.29 12.13 -14.52
CA ARG A 729 3.71 12.47 -14.60
C ARG A 729 4.36 12.52 -13.23
N LEU A 730 5.58 12.00 -13.12
CA LEU A 730 6.36 12.04 -11.90
C LEU A 730 7.63 12.85 -12.12
N PHE A 731 7.89 13.81 -11.24
CA PHE A 731 9.17 14.51 -11.13
C PHE A 731 9.87 14.04 -9.86
N ILE A 732 11.02 13.39 -9.99
CA ILE A 732 11.77 12.81 -8.88
C ILE A 732 13.09 13.56 -8.74
N LEU A 733 13.32 14.10 -7.55
CA LEU A 733 14.56 14.74 -7.16
C LEU A 733 15.25 13.87 -6.10
N ASP A 734 16.25 13.10 -6.52
CA ASP A 734 17.09 12.33 -5.60
C ASP A 734 18.21 13.20 -5.02
N GLU A 735 18.68 12.86 -3.82
CA GLU A 735 19.65 13.63 -3.03
C GLU A 735 19.31 15.13 -2.98
N ALA A 736 18.03 15.43 -2.77
CA ALA A 736 17.47 16.77 -2.88
C ALA A 736 18.06 17.79 -1.91
N TRP A 737 18.73 17.34 -0.84
CA TRP A 737 19.36 18.20 0.16
C TRP A 737 20.40 19.15 -0.45
N GLU A 738 21.07 18.76 -1.55
CA GLU A 738 22.01 19.63 -2.29
C GLU A 738 21.29 20.87 -2.86
N TYR A 739 20.00 20.78 -3.15
CA TYR A 739 19.22 21.84 -3.79
C TYR A 739 18.23 22.56 -2.87
N ILE A 740 17.82 21.91 -1.78
CA ILE A 740 16.88 22.49 -0.80
C ILE A 740 17.58 22.97 0.48
N GLY A 741 18.90 22.79 0.62
CA GLY A 741 19.67 23.24 1.78
C GLY A 741 19.75 24.76 1.95
N GLU A 742 20.35 25.23 3.05
CA GLU A 742 20.64 26.66 3.23
C GLU A 742 21.66 27.12 2.18
N SER A 743 21.19 27.89 1.20
CA SER A 743 22.06 28.51 0.20
C SER A 743 22.78 29.72 0.80
N ASN A 744 24.09 29.79 0.66
CA ASN A 744 24.87 31.00 0.93
C ASN A 744 24.60 32.08 -0.15
N GLY A 745 23.43 32.71 -0.07
CA GLY A 745 23.19 34.10 -0.45
C GLY A 745 23.13 34.51 -1.93
N ASP A 746 24.11 34.18 -2.78
CA ASP A 746 24.39 35.04 -3.96
C ASP A 746 24.33 34.36 -5.34
N ASP A 747 23.98 33.08 -5.43
CA ASP A 747 23.91 32.38 -6.74
C ASP A 747 22.50 32.50 -7.36
N ALA A 748 22.41 33.21 -8.49
CA ALA A 748 21.14 33.42 -9.18
C ALA A 748 20.54 32.11 -9.73
N ALA A 749 21.38 31.12 -10.04
CA ALA A 749 20.94 29.81 -10.51
C ALA A 749 20.14 29.07 -9.42
N VAL A 750 20.66 29.07 -8.19
CA VAL A 750 20.02 28.45 -7.02
C VAL A 750 18.68 29.13 -6.71
N ASN A 751 18.66 30.47 -6.76
CA ASN A 751 17.45 31.25 -6.53
C ASN A 751 16.36 30.97 -7.58
N PHE A 752 16.74 30.82 -8.85
CA PHE A 752 15.81 30.46 -9.91
C PHE A 752 15.24 29.06 -9.70
N PHE A 753 16.10 28.08 -9.44
CA PHE A 753 15.71 26.68 -9.20
C PHE A 753 14.76 26.55 -7.99
N THR A 754 15.08 27.24 -6.90
CA THR A 754 14.26 27.26 -5.68
C THR A 754 12.86 27.81 -5.95
N LYS A 755 12.75 28.93 -6.66
CA LYS A 755 11.46 29.51 -7.08
C LYS A 755 10.68 28.58 -8.00
N PHE A 756 11.36 27.88 -8.89
CA PHE A 756 10.75 26.87 -9.74
C PHE A 756 10.14 25.74 -8.89
N LEU A 757 10.91 25.12 -7.99
CA LEU A 757 10.44 24.01 -7.15
C LEU A 757 9.22 24.41 -6.33
N GLU A 758 9.26 25.58 -5.70
CA GLU A 758 8.13 26.09 -4.90
C GLU A 758 6.86 26.23 -5.75
N ALA A 759 6.99 26.84 -6.93
CA ALA A 759 5.86 27.05 -7.83
C ALA A 759 5.37 25.76 -8.49
N ALA A 760 6.26 24.79 -8.71
CA ALA A 760 5.96 23.48 -9.28
C ALA A 760 5.22 22.61 -8.27
N TRP A 761 5.72 22.46 -7.04
CA TRP A 761 5.10 21.65 -5.98
C TRP A 761 3.67 22.10 -5.67
N ARG A 762 3.39 23.41 -5.73
CA ARG A 762 2.03 23.97 -5.55
C ARG A 762 1.10 23.73 -6.75
N ARG A 763 1.64 23.49 -7.95
CA ARG A 763 0.88 23.35 -9.19
C ARG A 763 0.71 21.91 -9.68
N PHE A 764 1.60 20.99 -9.31
CA PHE A 764 1.63 19.61 -9.81
C PHE A 764 0.27 18.90 -9.81
N ARG A 765 -0.52 19.06 -8.74
CA ARG A 765 -1.87 18.49 -8.68
C ARG A 765 -2.78 18.93 -9.85
N LYS A 766 -2.71 20.21 -10.24
CA LYS A 766 -3.59 20.77 -11.30
C LYS A 766 -3.29 20.20 -12.69
N THR A 767 -2.16 19.52 -12.85
CA THR A 767 -1.68 19.00 -14.13
C THR A 767 -1.42 17.50 -14.12
N ASN A 768 -2.08 16.76 -13.22
CA ASN A 768 -1.91 15.31 -13.08
C ASN A 768 -0.44 14.89 -12.86
N CYS A 769 0.32 15.74 -12.16
CA CYS A 769 1.74 15.53 -11.87
C CYS A 769 1.95 15.30 -10.37
N ALA A 770 3.00 14.56 -10.02
CA ALA A 770 3.45 14.37 -8.65
C ALA A 770 4.95 14.66 -8.54
N GLY A 771 5.33 15.44 -7.52
CA GLY A 771 6.72 15.62 -7.14
C GLY A 771 7.14 14.64 -6.05
N ILE A 772 8.23 13.89 -6.25
CA ILE A 772 8.85 13.04 -5.22
C ILE A 772 10.21 13.64 -4.89
N CYS A 773 10.39 14.07 -3.65
CA CYS A 773 11.64 14.66 -3.17
C CYS A 773 12.29 13.72 -2.16
N ILE A 774 13.53 13.30 -2.39
CA ILE A 774 14.23 12.27 -1.60
C ILE A 774 15.46 12.86 -0.94
N THR A 775 15.60 12.71 0.39
CA THR A 775 16.75 13.17 1.17
C THR A 775 17.32 12.07 2.06
N GLN A 776 18.56 12.25 2.54
CA GLN A 776 19.17 11.32 3.49
C GLN A 776 18.53 11.41 4.88
N SER A 777 18.21 12.62 5.32
CA SER A 777 17.57 12.88 6.60
C SER A 777 16.23 13.58 6.40
N PHE A 778 15.19 13.11 7.10
CA PHE A 778 13.87 13.76 7.00
C PHE A 778 13.88 15.18 7.59
N GLU A 779 14.78 15.48 8.52
CA GLU A 779 14.95 16.86 9.04
C GLU A 779 15.50 17.84 7.99
N ASP A 780 16.11 17.37 6.89
CA ASP A 780 16.67 18.26 5.86
C ASP A 780 15.59 19.14 5.22
N PHE A 781 14.34 18.63 5.13
CA PHE A 781 13.20 19.41 4.68
C PHE A 781 12.89 20.61 5.59
N TYR A 782 13.26 20.58 6.86
CA TYR A 782 12.88 21.61 7.82
C TYR A 782 13.99 22.62 8.10
N LYS A 783 15.15 22.49 7.42
CA LYS A 783 16.29 23.40 7.56
C LYS A 783 16.14 24.69 6.75
N SER A 784 15.35 24.69 5.67
CA SER A 784 15.20 25.86 4.79
C SER A 784 13.72 26.20 4.52
N PRO A 785 13.40 27.45 4.15
CA PRO A 785 12.04 27.84 3.77
C PRO A 785 11.46 27.04 2.60
N ILE A 786 12.29 26.70 1.60
CA ILE A 786 11.87 25.90 0.44
C ILE A 786 11.57 24.46 0.84
N GLY A 787 12.41 23.84 1.67
CA GLY A 787 12.17 22.49 2.17
C GLY A 787 10.85 22.42 2.94
N ILE A 788 10.57 23.43 3.78
CA ILE A 788 9.32 23.53 4.55
C ILE A 788 8.14 23.66 3.59
N ALA A 789 8.26 24.48 2.54
CA ALA A 789 7.22 24.62 1.52
C ALA A 789 6.96 23.29 0.79
N ILE A 790 8.01 22.55 0.42
CA ILE A 790 7.91 21.21 -0.19
C ILE A 790 7.20 20.24 0.76
N ALA A 791 7.65 20.14 2.02
CA ALA A 791 7.08 19.24 3.01
C ALA A 791 5.62 19.55 3.35
N ASN A 792 5.24 20.83 3.42
CA ASN A 792 3.86 21.25 3.68
C ASN A 792 2.93 20.99 2.47
N ASN A 793 3.47 20.96 1.25
CA ASN A 793 2.73 20.63 0.02
C ASN A 793 2.84 19.16 -0.37
N SER A 794 3.39 18.31 0.50
CA SER A 794 3.52 16.85 0.32
C SER A 794 2.73 16.12 1.41
N PRO A 795 1.46 15.73 1.14
CA PRO A 795 0.67 14.99 2.11
C PRO A 795 1.21 13.57 2.36
N TRP A 796 1.92 13.01 1.40
CA TRP A 796 2.61 11.73 1.55
C TRP A 796 3.99 11.94 2.15
N LYS A 797 4.25 11.29 3.29
CA LYS A 797 5.57 11.27 3.93
C LYS A 797 6.02 9.83 4.08
N PHE A 798 7.10 9.46 3.40
CA PHE A 798 7.71 8.14 3.46
C PHE A 798 9.00 8.26 4.29
N ILE A 799 8.93 7.77 5.52
CA ILE A 799 10.05 7.82 6.45
C ILE A 799 10.63 6.42 6.50
N MET A 800 11.82 6.21 5.94
CA MET A 800 12.55 4.94 6.07
C MET A 800 13.51 5.03 7.27
N LYS A 801 14.40 4.05 7.43
CA LYS A 801 15.38 4.04 8.53
C LYS A 801 16.11 5.40 8.66
N GLN A 802 16.04 5.98 9.86
CA GLN A 802 16.73 7.21 10.27
C GLN A 802 17.72 6.92 11.41
N SER A 803 18.66 7.83 11.68
CA SER A 803 19.45 7.74 12.92
C SER A 803 18.57 8.13 14.12
N PRO A 804 18.76 7.50 15.30
CA PRO A 804 18.02 7.87 16.50
C PRO A 804 18.12 9.35 16.84
N GLU A 805 19.30 9.95 16.65
CA GLU A 805 19.56 11.36 16.92
C GLU A 805 18.76 12.29 16.00
N ALA A 806 18.58 11.91 14.73
CA ALA A 806 17.73 12.66 13.80
C ALA A 806 16.25 12.59 14.22
N ILE A 807 15.78 11.44 14.71
CA ILE A 807 14.42 11.31 15.25
C ILE A 807 14.25 12.17 16.51
N ASP A 808 15.21 12.15 17.44
CA ASP A 808 15.18 12.96 18.67
C ASP A 808 15.18 14.47 18.34
N SER A 809 15.95 14.87 17.32
CA SER A 809 15.93 16.23 16.76
C SER A 809 14.54 16.61 16.22
N MET A 810 13.90 15.72 15.45
CA MET A 810 12.55 15.96 14.93
C MET A 810 11.50 16.10 16.05
N GLU A 811 11.58 15.28 17.11
CA GLU A 811 10.68 15.36 18.26
C GLU A 811 10.87 16.68 19.02
N LYS A 812 12.12 17.04 19.31
CA LYS A 812 12.46 18.28 20.03
C LYS A 812 11.99 19.54 19.28
N ASN A 813 12.20 19.56 17.97
CA ASN A 813 11.84 20.71 17.12
C ASN A 813 10.38 20.68 16.65
N LYS A 814 9.63 19.59 16.94
CA LYS A 814 8.24 19.38 16.53
C LYS A 814 8.01 19.53 15.03
N TYR A 815 8.95 19.05 14.21
CA TYR A 815 8.82 19.11 12.75
C TYR A 815 7.61 18.30 12.23
N ILE A 816 7.23 17.25 12.95
CA ILE A 816 6.03 16.45 12.68
C ILE A 816 5.14 16.46 13.93
N SER A 817 3.83 16.61 13.73
CA SER A 817 2.86 16.36 14.80
C SER A 817 2.74 14.86 15.01
N ALA A 818 3.37 14.37 16.08
CA ALA A 818 3.41 12.95 16.42
C ALA A 818 3.49 12.78 17.95
N SER A 819 2.99 11.66 18.46
CA SER A 819 3.14 11.28 19.87
C SER A 819 4.56 10.75 20.14
N SER A 820 5.02 10.76 21.40
CA SER A 820 6.33 10.17 21.73
C SER A 820 6.42 8.69 21.37
N ALA A 821 5.31 7.94 21.48
CA ALA A 821 5.26 6.55 21.04
C ALA A 821 5.43 6.41 19.51
N GLU A 822 4.97 7.39 18.72
CA GLU A 822 5.18 7.42 17.28
C GLU A 822 6.64 7.71 16.91
N TYR A 823 7.31 8.61 17.62
CA TYR A 823 8.74 8.86 17.45
C TYR A 823 9.56 7.62 17.81
N GLU A 824 9.24 6.94 18.91
CA GLU A 824 9.85 5.65 19.25
C GLU A 824 9.63 4.59 18.16
N ARG A 825 8.44 4.53 17.54
CA ARG A 825 8.21 3.68 16.37
C ARG A 825 9.09 4.04 15.18
N MET A 826 9.33 5.33 14.93
CA MET A 826 10.22 5.78 13.84
C MET A 826 11.66 5.31 14.06
N LYS A 827 12.14 5.31 15.31
CA LYS A 827 13.49 4.80 15.66
C LYS A 827 13.66 3.31 15.37
N LEU A 828 12.57 2.54 15.38
CA LEU A 828 12.56 1.09 15.19
C LEU A 828 12.36 0.65 13.73
N ILE A 829 12.24 1.59 12.79
CA ILE A 829 12.18 1.29 11.36
C ILE A 829 13.53 0.70 10.93
N ARG A 830 13.51 -0.49 10.29
CA ARG A 830 14.74 -1.17 9.87
C ARG A 830 14.70 -1.67 8.44
N THR A 831 15.90 -1.89 7.91
CA THR A 831 16.13 -2.52 6.61
C THR A 831 16.97 -3.76 6.84
N GLU A 832 16.48 -4.92 6.43
CA GLU A 832 17.20 -6.18 6.41
C GLU A 832 17.65 -6.42 4.97
N LYS A 833 18.96 -6.27 4.72
CA LYS A 833 19.54 -6.39 3.37
C LYS A 833 19.10 -7.70 2.71
N PHE A 834 18.75 -7.63 1.42
CA PHE A 834 18.23 -8.73 0.59
C PHE A 834 16.86 -9.29 1.01
N VAL A 835 16.31 -8.89 2.16
CA VAL A 835 15.02 -9.37 2.66
C VAL A 835 13.93 -8.31 2.46
N PHE A 836 14.01 -7.17 3.15
CA PHE A 836 13.03 -6.09 3.04
C PHE A 836 13.59 -4.73 3.48
N SER A 837 12.93 -3.66 3.02
CA SER A 837 13.11 -2.31 3.57
C SER A 837 11.80 -1.82 4.22
N GLU A 838 11.84 -1.37 5.47
CA GLU A 838 10.66 -0.78 6.11
C GLU A 838 10.52 0.71 5.77
N ILE A 839 9.26 1.10 5.55
CA ILE A 839 8.83 2.45 5.23
C ILE A 839 7.65 2.77 6.13
N MET A 840 7.76 3.81 6.95
CA MET A 840 6.61 4.41 7.60
C MET A 840 5.95 5.38 6.63
N ILE A 841 4.76 5.00 6.18
CA ILE A 841 3.90 5.85 5.37
C ILE A 841 3.01 6.65 6.30
N ARG A 842 3.10 7.98 6.21
CA ARG A 842 2.12 8.90 6.79
C ARG A 842 1.36 9.58 5.66
N PHE A 843 0.03 9.51 5.75
CA PHE A 843 -0.88 10.12 4.80
C PHE A 843 -2.17 10.49 5.53
N GLU A 844 -2.51 11.78 5.52
CA GLU A 844 -3.65 12.32 6.28
C GLU A 844 -3.59 11.87 7.76
N ASN A 845 -4.61 11.14 8.22
CA ASN A 845 -4.71 10.63 9.59
C ASN A 845 -4.23 9.17 9.72
N VAL A 846 -3.61 8.61 8.69
CA VAL A 846 -3.11 7.23 8.68
C VAL A 846 -1.60 7.22 8.81
N GLN A 847 -1.11 6.36 9.70
CA GLN A 847 0.30 6.02 9.83
C GLN A 847 0.44 4.50 9.82
N GLN A 848 1.12 3.95 8.81
CA GLN A 848 1.35 2.52 8.68
C GLN A 848 2.81 2.25 8.36
N ILE A 849 3.44 1.33 9.10
CA ILE A 849 4.73 0.78 8.71
C ILE A 849 4.49 -0.36 7.74
N VAL A 850 5.09 -0.25 6.57
CA VAL A 850 5.07 -1.27 5.53
C VAL A 850 6.50 -1.74 5.23
N ARG A 851 6.60 -2.90 4.60
CA ARG A 851 7.79 -3.55 4.11
C ARG A 851 7.69 -3.62 2.59
N LEU A 852 8.77 -3.20 1.95
CA LEU A 852 8.99 -3.42 0.53
C LEU A 852 9.71 -4.76 0.37
N TYR A 853 8.99 -5.73 -0.20
CA TYR A 853 9.57 -6.97 -0.71
C TYR A 853 9.57 -6.91 -2.23
N VAL A 854 10.65 -7.35 -2.84
CA VAL A 854 10.81 -7.39 -4.28
C VAL A 854 11.40 -8.74 -4.66
N ASP A 855 10.88 -9.35 -5.72
CA ASP A 855 11.39 -10.61 -6.24
C ASP A 855 12.88 -10.50 -6.60
N ARG A 856 13.63 -11.61 -6.53
CA ARG A 856 15.08 -11.59 -6.75
C ARG A 856 15.46 -11.13 -8.17
N LYS A 857 14.67 -11.48 -9.19
CA LYS A 857 14.91 -11.03 -10.57
C LYS A 857 14.74 -9.51 -10.68
N MET A 858 13.68 -8.98 -10.07
CA MET A 858 13.46 -7.52 -9.99
C MET A 858 14.50 -6.82 -9.10
N GLU A 859 15.03 -7.48 -8.09
CA GLU A 859 16.07 -6.93 -7.24
C GLU A 859 17.35 -6.65 -8.03
N LEU A 860 17.72 -7.54 -8.96
CA LEU A 860 18.84 -7.34 -9.88
C LEU A 860 18.63 -6.13 -10.81
N CYS A 861 17.38 -5.86 -11.21
CA CYS A 861 17.03 -4.67 -11.99
C CYS A 861 17.31 -3.34 -11.26
N PHE A 862 17.23 -3.35 -9.93
CA PHE A 862 17.36 -2.15 -9.09
C PHE A 862 18.64 -2.15 -8.25
N THR A 863 19.54 -3.11 -8.47
CA THR A 863 20.64 -3.36 -7.53
C THR A 863 21.69 -2.27 -7.55
N THR A 864 21.98 -1.73 -6.36
CA THR A 864 23.11 -0.84 -6.12
C THR A 864 24.26 -1.58 -5.42
N ASP A 865 24.15 -2.91 -5.24
CA ASP A 865 25.16 -3.69 -4.55
C ASP A 865 26.42 -3.86 -5.43
N PRO A 866 27.64 -3.59 -4.90
CA PRO A 866 28.86 -3.68 -5.69
C PRO A 866 29.16 -5.07 -6.25
N ALA A 867 28.76 -6.15 -5.57
CA ALA A 867 29.03 -7.51 -6.01
C ALA A 867 28.09 -7.91 -7.17
N ASP A 868 26.80 -7.57 -7.05
CA ASP A 868 25.84 -7.78 -8.13
C ASP A 868 26.17 -6.92 -9.35
N ARG A 869 26.52 -5.65 -9.14
CA ARG A 869 26.98 -4.75 -10.21
C ARG A 869 28.18 -5.34 -10.93
N ARG A 870 29.20 -5.84 -10.22
CA ARG A 870 30.40 -6.40 -10.85
C ARG A 870 30.05 -7.55 -11.80
N LYS A 871 29.21 -8.50 -11.37
CA LYS A 871 28.76 -9.60 -12.23
C LYS A 871 28.07 -9.10 -13.49
N ILE A 872 27.19 -8.10 -13.35
CA ILE A 872 26.48 -7.48 -14.48
C ILE A 872 27.48 -6.78 -15.43
N TRP A 873 28.41 -5.98 -14.90
CA TRP A 873 29.43 -5.27 -15.69
C TRP A 873 30.42 -6.20 -16.40
N ASP A 874 30.78 -7.32 -15.78
CA ASP A 874 31.64 -8.33 -16.40
C ASP A 874 30.94 -8.91 -17.65
N LEU A 875 29.65 -9.25 -17.56
CA LEU A 875 28.85 -9.72 -18.70
C LEU A 875 28.64 -8.63 -19.76
N ILE A 876 28.47 -7.37 -19.37
CA ILE A 876 28.39 -6.26 -20.33
C ILE A 876 29.71 -6.10 -21.08
N SER A 877 30.84 -6.27 -20.39
CA SER A 877 32.18 -6.23 -21.01
C SER A 877 32.38 -7.38 -22.02
N ASP A 878 31.68 -8.49 -21.82
CA ASP A 878 31.63 -9.63 -22.75
C ASP A 878 30.66 -9.42 -23.93
N GLY A 879 30.02 -8.25 -24.04
CA GLY A 879 29.18 -7.84 -25.16
C GLY A 879 27.69 -8.15 -25.00
N TYR A 880 27.23 -8.56 -23.82
CA TYR A 880 25.81 -8.72 -23.52
C TYR A 880 25.16 -7.36 -23.20
N THR A 881 23.87 -7.23 -23.51
CA THR A 881 23.08 -6.09 -23.04
C THR A 881 22.86 -6.17 -21.52
N TYR A 882 22.59 -5.03 -20.87
CA TYR A 882 22.32 -5.00 -19.42
C TYR A 882 21.18 -5.94 -19.01
N ALA A 883 20.13 -6.03 -19.83
CA ALA A 883 19.00 -6.92 -19.61
C ALA A 883 19.38 -8.41 -19.70
N GLU A 884 20.12 -8.80 -20.74
CA GLU A 884 20.62 -10.18 -20.89
C GLU A 884 21.59 -10.56 -19.76
N ALA A 885 22.40 -9.60 -19.30
CA ALA A 885 23.28 -9.79 -18.16
C ALA A 885 22.49 -10.09 -16.87
N ILE A 886 21.41 -9.36 -16.60
CA ILE A 886 20.54 -9.64 -15.45
C ILE A 886 19.93 -11.05 -15.53
N ASP A 887 19.36 -11.41 -16.68
CA ASP A 887 18.72 -12.71 -16.88
C ASP A 887 19.70 -13.87 -16.64
N ARG A 888 20.92 -13.74 -17.16
CA ARG A 888 21.98 -14.75 -16.96
C ARG A 888 22.46 -14.83 -15.52
N VAL A 889 22.66 -13.69 -14.85
CA VAL A 889 23.02 -13.69 -13.43
C VAL A 889 21.94 -14.38 -12.61
N TYR A 890 20.66 -14.15 -12.93
CA TYR A 890 19.55 -14.82 -12.26
C TYR A 890 19.52 -16.33 -12.52
N GLU A 891 19.72 -16.75 -13.77
CA GLU A 891 19.81 -18.17 -14.14
C GLU A 891 20.99 -18.89 -13.46
N GLU A 892 22.16 -18.25 -13.42
CA GLU A 892 23.34 -18.76 -12.71
C GLU A 892 23.06 -18.92 -11.20
N GLU A 893 22.40 -17.94 -10.58
CA GLU A 893 21.98 -18.03 -9.18
C GLU A 893 20.98 -19.19 -8.98
N LEU A 894 20.03 -19.39 -9.88
CA LEU A 894 19.08 -20.53 -9.81
C LEU A 894 19.78 -21.89 -9.96
N ILE A 895 20.76 -22.01 -10.86
CA ILE A 895 21.55 -23.23 -11.04
C ILE A 895 22.35 -23.54 -9.78
N GLN A 896 22.98 -22.53 -9.17
CA GLN A 896 23.72 -22.67 -7.91
C GLN A 896 22.80 -23.13 -6.76
N LEU A 897 21.53 -22.72 -6.77
CA LEU A 897 20.51 -23.13 -5.81
C LEU A 897 19.89 -24.50 -6.11
N GLY A 898 20.30 -25.18 -7.18
CA GLY A 898 19.80 -26.50 -7.57
C GLY A 898 18.36 -26.50 -8.09
N VAL A 899 17.82 -25.34 -8.48
CA VAL A 899 16.49 -25.21 -9.06
C VAL A 899 16.56 -25.56 -10.54
N LYS A 900 15.89 -26.63 -10.98
CA LYS A 900 15.82 -26.99 -12.40
C LYS A 900 15.06 -25.90 -13.17
N THR A 901 15.77 -25.05 -13.91
CA THR A 901 15.18 -24.16 -14.89
C THR A 901 14.63 -25.00 -16.06
N ARG A 902 13.33 -24.88 -16.34
CA ARG A 902 12.83 -25.19 -17.69
C ARG A 902 13.38 -24.10 -18.58
N GLN A 903 14.25 -24.45 -19.54
CA GLN A 903 14.61 -23.55 -20.62
C GLN A 903 13.30 -23.08 -21.28
N VAL A 904 12.99 -21.80 -21.14
CA VAL A 904 12.04 -21.14 -22.02
C VAL A 904 12.86 -20.81 -23.25
N ALA A 905 12.59 -21.53 -24.34
CA ALA A 905 13.26 -21.35 -25.62
C ALA A 905 12.72 -20.12 -26.34
#